data_AF-A0A9P9IFD9-F1
#
_entry.id   AF-A0A9P9IFD9-F1
#
_cell.length_a   1.000
_cell.length_b   1.000
_cell.length_c   1.000
_cell.angle_alpha   90.00
_cell.angle_beta   90.00
_cell.angle_gamma   90.00
#
_symmetry.space_group_name_H-M   'P 1'
#
loop_
_entity.id
_entity.type
_entity.pdbx_description
1 polymer ?
#
loop_
_entity_poly.entity_id
_entity_poly.type
_entity_poly.pdbx_seq_one_letter_code
_entity_poly.pdbx_strand_id
1 'polypeptide(L)'
;MVQWVILTLSCIDVIDLIPTDIMNGLLLSTTVDRAGIHVNKRIPISLSLGKKSIFSKKSSSEEWHDQVEFTAGIFRPADAKFPWPLVQKHTDTYIKRKGKLSQPEVDLRLSTLIEDHEARDVAVAACAHLMSPASVRASLNVGLDVAPASFYGLNTYLQCLIAANKANARAISDLEAIWATLLLPNTIPGPGAAKRYLEGVCTILGASAVPHMDIPPDFAILARRAFEEYASQLEGLKLRCQWVLAHSSVAWMAKLQLETQPTGSNGQKLPVALLDTHFPNWRIWSNWRPNLERIKMLDGMPSDRRGILDEMLALEGPDFITGEKPTLRAGLIAQYGAAKPNVSFGTLVFTVPKCTRDELKELLDSLVVALERAINGGDKNFKFFGELTLVRPITVNGLQIIEAVSAIPEIPTCCIHKVVLDIWNSRDSIGGKHITSLLHLITTLDLPEGDILRKTLLKDWLLCGIEKCIQECQKAVRNHIENGLEWTHLAAELHTFLMVVKASNCFKLLRTPLRKHLENLPPADIFQSVIDIHAVAAGEQALDTSPRSKLLKDSIEAYMIDQLIEKGPNSSPSRQILDALLGIWKSGKDIERQKLAIAVCRVPNMTHFFRCCCISQIPQLPMQVVKSLHEHMNTPRIHKDLSCLKLTDILANSNDRDFVQCWKIVLYNIIEEVSDTILEYSLDHLKESEWFHWTLNLHALFLNTIMNSKISPRRILQRQFHQMVEQLSEFIPTLARLQEKVSDNFLSYQSIIIGCPEPVWITNLLPLLRALRVAQEQPAEQLMHGIVGRLTKDFKNAFKISQCIQALLDITPEGFSACERILESHEEKDVPTSVQEVALAGWFLDDDMTEGDKAALKALAVTLDLRAFEDGIPNEYWYLLSSARHYYEEQEKKVLAEADRLDDIKIALKKRDPVGTAILLQQLGVEDVHPLDEEMGTLPPGILDVVERRGENGFEISFPLTSFTDLDRAALGLGTSKTLLVRVFVDYTCEMPAAFCAHMDDDDQSQDIDAVHTPWVCLDDTKDPEAAYCGKVTTAFTWQLNRHLHRHLKVGTITIASLHTFITNNIRALAHSCLICGANHDAPSIRLRRSTPCTLPSCNLLFNTIPIEIRIPELRTDIFAVDLILTTVYAAAMSNRHELLPGCPITTNAGVTAILNALPVLSILRDAMHPSAILRTYHPSAEQLLTWACTHFRGFVTSATGRAKIPGFPRRPSPAHRRRARSGNLHGRRAVDVV
;
A
#
# COMPACT_ATOMS: atom_id res chain seq x y z
N MET A 1 52.40 8.09 14.48
CA MET A 1 51.03 8.12 13.90
C MET A 1 49.93 8.02 14.98
N VAL A 2 50.17 8.65 16.14
CA VAL A 2 49.18 9.05 17.18
C VAL A 2 49.30 10.58 17.42
N GLN A 3 49.99 11.31 16.54
CA GLN A 3 50.10 12.77 16.62
C GLN A 3 49.78 13.44 15.27
N TRP A 4 49.05 12.73 14.40
CA TRP A 4 48.68 13.19 13.06
C TRP A 4 47.22 12.90 12.69
N VAL A 5 46.34 12.76 13.69
CA VAL A 5 44.88 12.87 13.51
C VAL A 5 44.39 14.30 13.82
N ILE A 6 45.30 15.22 14.18
CA ILE A 6 44.92 16.61 14.47
C ILE A 6 45.00 17.54 13.26
N LEU A 7 45.74 17.23 12.18
CA LEU A 7 45.77 18.10 11.00
C LEU A 7 45.96 17.28 9.71
N THR A 8 44.91 17.26 8.88
CA THR A 8 44.91 17.18 7.39
C THR A 8 45.99 16.34 6.68
N LEU A 9 45.58 15.32 5.90
CA LEU A 9 46.01 14.91 4.53
C LEU A 9 45.46 13.48 4.29
N SER A 10 44.58 13.17 3.34
CA SER A 10 44.64 13.22 1.86
C SER A 10 45.61 12.23 1.19
N CYS A 11 45.04 11.34 0.37
CA CYS A 11 45.51 10.86 -0.94
C CYS A 11 46.64 9.80 -1.07
N ILE A 12 46.27 8.59 -1.56
CA ILE A 12 46.77 7.85 -2.77
C ILE A 12 46.94 6.32 -2.58
N ASP A 13 46.14 5.59 -3.39
CA ASP A 13 46.32 4.36 -4.19
C ASP A 13 47.36 3.26 -3.84
N VAL A 14 46.95 1.99 -4.05
CA VAL A 14 47.53 1.03 -5.01
C VAL A 14 46.59 -0.19 -5.20
N ILE A 15 46.70 -0.79 -6.39
CA ILE A 15 45.81 -1.63 -7.21
C ILE A 15 46.36 -3.08 -7.36
N ASP A 16 45.54 -3.97 -7.97
CA ASP A 16 45.78 -5.28 -8.65
C ASP A 16 45.57 -6.59 -7.85
N LEU A 17 44.99 -7.72 -8.33
CA LEU A 17 44.31 -8.16 -9.58
C LEU A 17 43.75 -9.61 -9.40
N ILE A 18 42.74 -9.98 -10.20
CA ILE A 18 42.41 -11.31 -10.82
C ILE A 18 41.39 -12.30 -10.17
N PRO A 19 40.59 -13.03 -11.01
CA PRO A 19 39.19 -13.44 -10.78
C PRO A 19 38.92 -14.97 -10.95
N THR A 20 37.63 -15.33 -11.16
CA THR A 20 37.01 -16.57 -11.74
C THR A 20 36.21 -17.52 -10.83
N ASP A 21 34.88 -17.50 -11.00
CA ASP A 21 33.98 -18.51 -11.61
C ASP A 21 34.04 -20.04 -11.28
N ILE A 22 32.83 -20.61 -11.16
CA ILE A 22 32.36 -22.02 -11.38
C ILE A 22 32.32 -23.04 -10.20
N MET A 23 31.10 -23.46 -9.83
CA MET A 23 30.56 -24.86 -9.86
C MET A 23 29.12 -24.91 -9.29
N ASN A 24 28.08 -25.19 -10.08
CA ASN A 24 27.50 -26.49 -10.46
C ASN A 24 26.88 -27.34 -9.32
N GLY A 25 25.55 -27.27 -9.18
CA GLY A 25 24.61 -28.27 -9.73
C GLY A 25 24.44 -29.62 -9.02
N LEU A 26 23.17 -29.97 -8.68
CA LEU A 26 22.51 -31.30 -8.59
C LEU A 26 21.34 -31.18 -7.57
N LEU A 27 20.06 -31.46 -7.84
CA LEU A 27 19.44 -32.70 -8.32
C LEU A 27 18.01 -32.49 -8.88
N LEU A 28 17.80 -33.05 -10.07
CA LEU A 28 16.70 -33.91 -10.53
C LEU A 28 15.22 -33.46 -10.45
N SER A 29 14.75 -33.15 -11.67
CA SER A 29 13.43 -33.48 -12.23
C SER A 29 13.05 -34.95 -12.09
N THR A 30 11.80 -35.23 -11.70
CA THR A 30 10.96 -36.27 -12.34
C THR A 30 9.50 -35.83 -12.35
N THR A 31 8.93 -35.83 -13.55
CA THR A 31 7.51 -35.76 -13.90
C THR A 31 6.72 -36.97 -13.37
N VAL A 32 5.39 -36.84 -13.23
CA VAL A 32 4.38 -37.74 -13.83
C VAL A 32 2.96 -37.38 -13.33
N ASP A 33 2.10 -37.08 -14.31
CA ASP A 33 0.64 -37.01 -14.23
C ASP A 33 0.01 -38.32 -13.71
N ARG A 34 -1.03 -38.20 -12.87
CA ARG A 34 -2.12 -39.19 -12.74
C ARG A 34 -3.25 -38.66 -11.82
N ALA A 35 -4.23 -37.98 -12.41
CA ALA A 35 -5.54 -37.74 -11.78
C ALA A 35 -6.57 -38.74 -12.35
N GLY A 36 -6.63 -39.91 -11.70
CA GLY A 36 -7.59 -40.98 -11.97
C GLY A 36 -7.74 -41.83 -10.72
N ILE A 37 -8.21 -41.20 -9.63
CA ILE A 37 -8.37 -41.88 -8.34
C ILE A 37 -9.75 -42.54 -8.31
N HIS A 38 -9.78 -43.80 -8.76
CA HIS A 38 -10.68 -44.78 -8.16
C HIS A 38 -10.37 -44.84 -6.67
N VAL A 39 -11.38 -44.53 -5.85
CA VAL A 39 -11.34 -44.76 -4.41
C VAL A 39 -11.28 -46.27 -4.18
N ASN A 40 -10.07 -46.81 -4.19
CA ASN A 40 -9.77 -48.06 -3.50
C ASN A 40 -9.83 -47.74 -2.01
N LYS A 41 -11.02 -47.88 -1.41
CA LYS A 41 -11.13 -48.19 0.01
C LYS A 41 -10.39 -49.51 0.21
N ARG A 42 -9.10 -49.44 0.53
CA ARG A 42 -8.44 -50.50 1.29
C ARG A 42 -9.22 -50.60 2.59
N ILE A 43 -10.07 -51.62 2.69
CA ILE A 43 -10.58 -52.11 3.95
C ILE A 43 -9.33 -52.42 4.79
N PRO A 44 -9.07 -51.73 5.91
CA PRO A 44 -8.08 -52.20 6.83
C PRO A 44 -8.65 -53.49 7.42
N ILE A 45 -8.15 -54.64 6.95
CA ILE A 45 -8.27 -55.88 7.71
C ILE A 45 -7.41 -55.67 8.96
N SER A 46 -7.99 -55.00 9.93
CA SER A 46 -7.57 -55.02 11.32
C SER A 46 -7.87 -56.42 11.84
N LEU A 47 -6.95 -57.35 11.59
CA LEU A 47 -6.80 -58.54 12.42
C LEU A 47 -6.31 -58.07 13.79
N SER A 48 -7.22 -57.51 14.60
CA SER A 48 -7.01 -57.38 16.02
C SER A 48 -7.10 -58.79 16.61
N LEU A 49 -5.99 -59.51 16.59
CA LEU A 49 -5.77 -60.70 17.39
C LEU A 49 -5.59 -60.28 18.86
N GLY A 50 -6.60 -59.61 19.40
CA GLY A 50 -6.77 -59.40 20.82
C GLY A 50 -7.24 -60.71 21.43
N LYS A 51 -6.32 -61.48 22.01
CA LYS A 51 -6.63 -62.63 22.88
C LYS A 51 -7.36 -62.16 24.13
N LYS A 52 -8.64 -61.76 24.05
CA LYS A 52 -9.56 -61.66 25.19
C LYS A 52 -11.00 -61.94 24.71
N SER A 53 -11.65 -62.90 25.38
CA SER A 53 -13.02 -63.44 25.18
C SER A 53 -13.18 -64.55 24.13
N ILE A 54 -12.95 -65.80 24.56
CA ILE A 54 -13.29 -67.04 23.81
C ILE A 54 -14.75 -67.49 24.10
N PHE A 55 -15.56 -66.73 24.83
CA PHE A 55 -16.91 -67.19 25.27
C PHE A 55 -18.05 -66.16 25.18
N SER A 56 -17.98 -65.14 24.32
CA SER A 56 -19.22 -64.46 23.88
C SER A 56 -19.80 -65.24 22.70
N LYS A 57 -20.83 -66.05 22.93
CA LYS A 57 -21.60 -66.70 21.85
C LYS A 57 -22.10 -65.60 20.91
N LYS A 58 -21.51 -65.48 19.71
CA LYS A 58 -22.04 -64.62 18.64
C LYS A 58 -23.52 -64.94 18.46
N SER A 59 -24.34 -63.91 18.26
CA SER A 59 -25.74 -64.14 17.95
C SER A 59 -25.82 -64.92 16.63
N SER A 60 -26.78 -65.84 16.52
CA SER A 60 -26.93 -66.65 15.29
C SER A 60 -27.18 -65.79 14.04
N SER A 61 -27.66 -64.56 14.20
CA SER A 61 -27.84 -63.57 13.14
C SER A 61 -26.50 -63.00 12.69
N GLU A 62 -25.61 -62.61 13.60
CA GLU A 62 -24.23 -62.17 13.26
C GLU A 62 -23.46 -63.25 12.51
N GLU A 63 -23.56 -64.52 12.94
CA GLU A 63 -22.94 -65.65 12.24
C GLU A 63 -23.47 -65.77 10.80
N TRP A 64 -24.77 -65.52 10.59
CA TRP A 64 -25.38 -65.54 9.27
C TRP A 64 -24.89 -64.37 8.39
N HIS A 65 -24.82 -63.14 8.92
CA HIS A 65 -24.29 -61.98 8.19
C HIS A 65 -22.84 -62.23 7.73
N ASP A 66 -21.96 -62.68 8.63
CA ASP A 66 -20.57 -62.99 8.32
C ASP A 66 -20.45 -64.06 7.20
N GLN A 67 -21.29 -65.11 7.25
CA GLN A 67 -21.26 -66.20 6.27
C GLN A 67 -21.78 -65.77 4.89
N VAL A 68 -22.87 -65.01 4.86
CA VAL A 68 -23.47 -64.51 3.62
C VAL A 68 -22.54 -63.51 2.95
N GLU A 69 -21.98 -62.56 3.69
CA GLU A 69 -21.02 -61.58 3.18
C GLU A 69 -19.74 -62.26 2.67
N PHE A 70 -19.16 -63.19 3.45
CA PHE A 70 -17.98 -63.94 3.04
C PHE A 70 -18.21 -64.75 1.74
N THR A 71 -19.39 -65.36 1.62
CA THR A 71 -19.73 -66.19 0.47
C THR A 71 -19.97 -65.36 -0.78
N ALA A 72 -20.65 -64.22 -0.67
CA ALA A 72 -20.90 -63.32 -1.79
C ALA A 72 -19.62 -62.59 -2.25
N GLY A 73 -18.76 -62.22 -1.30
CA GLY A 73 -17.53 -61.48 -1.58
C GLY A 73 -17.82 -60.14 -2.26
N ILE A 74 -17.21 -59.90 -3.42
CA ILE A 74 -17.43 -58.68 -4.20
C ILE A 74 -18.58 -58.79 -5.21
N PHE A 75 -19.10 -60.00 -5.43
CA PHE A 75 -20.13 -60.24 -6.44
C PHE A 75 -21.49 -59.73 -5.96
N ARG A 76 -22.24 -59.12 -6.88
CA ARG A 76 -23.61 -58.65 -6.69
C ARG A 76 -24.60 -59.53 -7.46
N PRO A 77 -25.91 -59.51 -7.12
CA PRO A 77 -26.89 -60.40 -7.73
C PRO A 77 -26.99 -60.36 -9.27
N ALA A 78 -26.70 -59.21 -9.90
CA ALA A 78 -26.65 -59.08 -11.36
C ALA A 78 -25.39 -59.69 -12.00
N ASP A 79 -24.34 -60.00 -11.22
CA ASP A 79 -23.13 -60.62 -11.75
C ASP A 79 -23.39 -62.07 -12.11
N ALA A 80 -22.97 -62.47 -13.32
CA ALA A 80 -23.14 -63.84 -13.81
C ALA A 80 -22.50 -64.93 -12.92
N LYS A 81 -21.54 -64.55 -12.07
CA LYS A 81 -20.81 -65.45 -11.16
C LYS A 81 -21.31 -65.42 -9.71
N PHE A 82 -22.42 -64.73 -9.42
CA PHE A 82 -22.95 -64.63 -8.07
C PHE A 82 -23.31 -66.03 -7.50
N PRO A 83 -22.86 -66.40 -6.29
CA PRO A 83 -22.94 -67.77 -5.76
C PRO A 83 -24.31 -68.10 -5.13
N TRP A 84 -25.37 -68.03 -5.96
CA TRP A 84 -26.78 -68.21 -5.59
C TRP A 84 -27.05 -69.36 -4.61
N PRO A 85 -26.66 -70.62 -4.89
CA PRO A 85 -27.05 -71.74 -4.03
C PRO A 85 -26.35 -71.71 -2.67
N LEU A 86 -25.15 -71.12 -2.59
CA LEU A 86 -24.36 -71.10 -1.37
C LEU A 86 -24.90 -70.06 -0.39
N VAL A 87 -25.26 -68.85 -0.87
CA VAL A 87 -25.84 -67.82 -0.01
C VAL A 87 -27.23 -68.23 0.52
N GLN A 88 -28.04 -68.91 -0.29
CA GLN A 88 -29.35 -69.43 0.12
C GLN A 88 -29.24 -70.54 1.19
N LYS A 89 -28.25 -71.43 1.05
CA LYS A 89 -27.99 -72.52 2.00
C LYS A 89 -27.68 -72.02 3.41
N HIS A 90 -27.02 -70.86 3.54
CA HIS A 90 -26.77 -70.25 4.86
C HIS A 90 -28.07 -69.84 5.55
N THR A 91 -29.02 -69.28 4.81
CA THR A 91 -30.35 -68.95 5.32
C THR A 91 -31.16 -70.19 5.68
N ASP A 92 -31.15 -71.24 4.84
CA ASP A 92 -31.81 -72.51 5.16
C ASP A 92 -31.29 -73.09 6.48
N THR A 93 -29.96 -73.03 6.67
CA THR A 93 -29.29 -73.49 7.89
C THR A 93 -29.68 -72.64 9.09
N TYR A 94 -29.74 -71.32 8.93
CA TYR A 94 -30.18 -70.39 9.98
C TYR A 94 -31.62 -70.68 10.42
N ILE A 95 -32.56 -70.80 9.48
CA ILE A 95 -33.97 -71.07 9.80
C ILE A 95 -34.13 -72.46 10.42
N LYS A 96 -33.46 -73.49 9.90
CA LYS A 96 -33.50 -74.84 10.49
C LYS A 96 -33.00 -74.87 11.94
N ARG A 97 -32.00 -74.06 12.28
CA ARG A 97 -31.49 -73.91 13.66
C ARG A 97 -32.48 -73.22 14.60
N LYS A 98 -33.45 -72.45 14.10
CA LYS A 98 -34.46 -71.74 14.91
C LYS A 98 -35.70 -72.58 15.22
N GLY A 99 -35.80 -73.80 14.69
CA GLY A 99 -36.90 -74.72 14.97
C GLY A 99 -38.07 -74.59 13.98
N LYS A 100 -39.22 -75.18 14.32
CA LYS A 100 -40.43 -75.11 13.49
C LYS A 100 -41.09 -73.75 13.67
N LEU A 101 -40.80 -72.84 12.75
CA LEU A 101 -41.42 -71.52 12.66
C LEU A 101 -42.60 -71.55 11.70
N SER A 102 -43.63 -70.77 11.98
CA SER A 102 -44.71 -70.49 11.02
C SER A 102 -44.21 -69.53 9.92
N GLN A 103 -44.85 -69.51 8.75
CA GLN A 103 -44.43 -68.64 7.65
C GLN A 103 -44.35 -67.14 8.04
N PRO A 104 -45.30 -66.55 8.80
CA PRO A 104 -45.18 -65.16 9.25
C PRO A 104 -43.97 -64.91 10.17
N GLU A 105 -43.60 -65.89 11.00
CA GLU A 105 -42.41 -65.79 11.86
C GLU A 105 -41.10 -65.93 11.06
N VAL A 106 -41.10 -66.74 10.00
CA VAL A 106 -39.98 -66.80 9.04
C VAL A 106 -39.85 -65.47 8.31
N ASP A 107 -40.95 -64.95 7.76
CA ASP A 107 -41.02 -63.67 7.04
C ASP A 107 -40.51 -62.50 7.90
N LEU A 108 -40.97 -62.40 9.16
CA LEU A 108 -40.53 -61.37 10.09
C LEU A 108 -39.02 -61.46 10.37
N ARG A 109 -38.50 -62.66 10.66
CA ARG A 109 -37.08 -62.84 10.99
C ARG A 109 -36.17 -62.58 9.80
N LEU A 110 -36.55 -63.04 8.62
CA LEU A 110 -35.77 -62.82 7.40
C LEU A 110 -35.81 -61.35 6.98
N SER A 111 -36.93 -60.66 7.19
CA SER A 111 -37.02 -59.21 6.99
C SER A 111 -36.02 -58.46 7.89
N THR A 112 -35.95 -58.80 9.19
CA THR A 112 -34.96 -58.21 10.10
C THR A 112 -33.51 -58.49 9.64
N LEU A 113 -33.21 -59.71 9.19
CA LEU A 113 -31.89 -60.03 8.64
C LEU A 113 -31.56 -59.23 7.38
N ILE A 114 -32.53 -58.98 6.50
CA ILE A 114 -32.32 -58.14 5.31
C ILE A 114 -32.07 -56.68 5.72
N GLU A 115 -32.85 -56.15 6.66
CA GLU A 115 -32.75 -54.76 7.12
C GLU A 115 -31.40 -54.47 7.79
N ASP A 116 -30.90 -55.42 8.59
CA ASP A 116 -29.67 -55.31 9.37
C ASP A 116 -28.38 -55.59 8.55
N HIS A 117 -28.50 -56.11 7.31
CA HIS A 117 -27.33 -56.47 6.50
C HIS A 117 -26.80 -55.27 5.68
N GLU A 118 -25.48 -55.03 5.70
CA GLU A 118 -24.84 -53.91 4.97
C GLU A 118 -25.08 -53.99 3.45
N ALA A 119 -24.85 -55.15 2.84
CA ALA A 119 -25.21 -55.46 1.46
C ALA A 119 -26.63 -56.04 1.33
N ARG A 120 -27.66 -55.19 1.41
CA ARG A 120 -29.09 -55.61 1.37
C ARG A 120 -29.46 -56.45 0.15
N ASP A 121 -28.91 -56.13 -1.02
CA ASP A 121 -29.11 -56.89 -2.27
C ASP A 121 -28.63 -58.35 -2.17
N VAL A 122 -27.51 -58.57 -1.48
CA VAL A 122 -26.98 -59.91 -1.19
C VAL A 122 -27.86 -60.63 -0.16
N ALA A 123 -28.34 -59.92 0.87
CA ALA A 123 -29.24 -60.48 1.87
C ALA A 123 -30.60 -60.89 1.27
N VAL A 124 -31.16 -60.08 0.37
CA VAL A 124 -32.38 -60.41 -0.39
C VAL A 124 -32.14 -61.66 -1.24
N ALA A 125 -31.00 -61.76 -1.93
CA ALA A 125 -30.64 -62.94 -2.70
C ALA A 125 -30.58 -64.22 -1.86
N ALA A 126 -30.11 -64.10 -0.61
CA ALA A 126 -30.00 -65.19 0.34
C ALA A 126 -31.32 -65.57 1.02
N CYS A 127 -32.26 -64.63 1.20
CA CYS A 127 -33.47 -64.82 2.02
C CYS A 127 -34.76 -65.02 1.22
N ALA A 128 -34.89 -64.42 0.05
CA ALA A 128 -36.18 -64.27 -0.62
C ALA A 128 -36.85 -65.60 -1.03
N HIS A 129 -36.09 -66.69 -1.22
CA HIS A 129 -36.62 -68.00 -1.62
C HIS A 129 -37.42 -68.70 -0.50
N LEU A 130 -37.23 -68.31 0.77
CA LEU A 130 -37.99 -68.84 1.92
C LEU A 130 -39.11 -67.91 2.39
N MET A 131 -39.18 -66.69 1.86
CA MET A 131 -40.16 -65.69 2.26
C MET A 131 -41.44 -65.79 1.42
N SER A 132 -42.58 -65.37 1.99
CA SER A 132 -43.80 -65.21 1.20
C SER A 132 -43.66 -64.09 0.17
N PRO A 133 -44.33 -64.16 -1.00
CA PRO A 133 -44.24 -63.11 -2.02
C PRO A 133 -44.62 -61.71 -1.50
N ALA A 134 -45.64 -61.65 -0.64
CA ALA A 134 -46.07 -60.42 0.00
C ALA A 134 -44.99 -59.84 0.93
N SER A 135 -44.30 -60.69 1.70
CA SER A 135 -43.20 -60.25 2.57
C SER A 135 -41.99 -59.79 1.77
N VAL A 136 -41.61 -60.49 0.70
CA VAL A 136 -40.50 -60.04 -0.17
C VAL A 136 -40.81 -58.66 -0.75
N ARG A 137 -42.03 -58.45 -1.27
CA ARG A 137 -42.44 -57.14 -1.80
C ARG A 137 -42.49 -56.07 -0.71
N ALA A 138 -42.94 -56.41 0.49
CA ALA A 138 -42.91 -55.49 1.63
C ALA A 138 -41.48 -55.10 2.01
N SER A 139 -40.53 -56.03 2.10
CA SER A 139 -39.12 -55.73 2.42
C SER A 139 -38.45 -54.86 1.35
N LEU A 140 -38.79 -55.09 0.06
CA LEU A 140 -38.30 -54.25 -1.04
C LEU A 140 -38.89 -52.84 -0.99
N ASN A 141 -40.18 -52.71 -0.66
CA ASN A 141 -40.87 -51.42 -0.58
C ASN A 141 -40.51 -50.61 0.67
N VAL A 142 -40.31 -51.27 1.82
CA VAL A 142 -39.85 -50.63 3.08
C VAL A 142 -38.39 -50.19 2.94
N GLY A 143 -37.59 -50.93 2.16
CA GLY A 143 -36.19 -50.63 1.86
C GLY A 143 -35.94 -49.76 0.61
N LEU A 144 -36.98 -49.13 0.04
CA LEU A 144 -36.89 -48.14 -1.04
C LEU A 144 -36.20 -46.83 -0.60
N ASP A 145 -35.15 -46.91 0.20
CA ASP A 145 -34.24 -45.83 0.62
C ASP A 145 -33.47 -45.21 -0.58
N VAL A 146 -34.04 -45.27 -1.80
CA VAL A 146 -33.62 -44.46 -2.94
C VAL A 146 -33.83 -43.00 -2.56
N ALA A 147 -32.81 -42.39 -1.98
CA ALA A 147 -32.90 -41.11 -1.31
C ALA A 147 -33.37 -40.01 -2.29
N PRO A 148 -34.37 -39.19 -1.90
CA PRO A 148 -34.78 -37.98 -2.64
C PRO A 148 -33.55 -37.16 -3.03
N ALA A 149 -33.49 -36.65 -4.28
CA ALA A 149 -32.43 -35.79 -4.79
C ALA A 149 -31.06 -36.40 -5.15
N SER A 150 -30.79 -37.68 -4.84
CA SER A 150 -29.47 -38.29 -5.12
C SER A 150 -29.53 -39.65 -5.80
N PHE A 151 -30.72 -40.26 -5.83
CA PHE A 151 -30.93 -41.66 -6.23
C PHE A 151 -29.94 -42.61 -5.53
N TYR A 152 -29.43 -42.20 -4.36
CA TYR A 152 -28.56 -43.02 -3.54
C TYR A 152 -29.36 -44.24 -3.10
N GLY A 153 -28.84 -45.45 -3.35
CA GLY A 153 -29.57 -46.69 -3.14
C GLY A 153 -30.31 -47.22 -4.37
N LEU A 154 -30.40 -46.47 -5.48
CA LEU A 154 -31.03 -46.98 -6.72
C LEU A 154 -30.32 -48.22 -7.25
N ASN A 155 -28.98 -48.24 -7.24
CA ASN A 155 -28.20 -49.40 -7.66
C ASN A 155 -28.57 -50.64 -6.82
N THR A 156 -28.53 -50.51 -5.50
CA THR A 156 -28.91 -51.57 -4.55
C THR A 156 -30.35 -52.00 -4.76
N TYR A 157 -31.29 -51.07 -4.97
CA TYR A 157 -32.68 -51.39 -5.23
C TYR A 157 -32.87 -52.22 -6.52
N LEU A 158 -32.24 -51.82 -7.63
CA LEU A 158 -32.29 -52.59 -8.87
C LEU A 158 -31.64 -53.97 -8.70
N GLN A 159 -30.53 -54.08 -7.96
CA GLN A 159 -29.91 -55.36 -7.60
C GLN A 159 -30.84 -56.23 -6.74
N CYS A 160 -31.57 -55.64 -5.78
CA CYS A 160 -32.56 -56.34 -4.97
C CYS A 160 -33.74 -56.86 -5.82
N LEU A 161 -34.20 -56.11 -6.83
CA LEU A 161 -35.26 -56.56 -7.75
C LEU A 161 -34.81 -57.76 -8.59
N ILE A 162 -33.60 -57.69 -9.15
CA ILE A 162 -32.97 -58.81 -9.87
C ILE A 162 -32.86 -60.02 -8.94
N ALA A 163 -32.42 -59.77 -7.69
CA ALA A 163 -32.23 -60.82 -6.73
C ALA A 163 -33.54 -61.52 -6.30
N ALA A 164 -34.56 -60.72 -6.02
CA ALA A 164 -35.86 -61.19 -5.60
C ALA A 164 -36.61 -61.91 -6.73
N ASN A 165 -36.52 -61.47 -7.99
CA ASN A 165 -37.07 -62.24 -9.12
C ASN A 165 -36.38 -63.61 -9.25
N LYS A 166 -35.05 -63.66 -9.13
CA LYS A 166 -34.31 -64.92 -9.26
C LYS A 166 -34.62 -65.91 -8.13
N ALA A 167 -34.77 -65.43 -6.90
CA ALA A 167 -35.03 -66.25 -5.72
C ALA A 167 -36.54 -66.52 -5.48
N ASN A 168 -37.41 -65.60 -5.89
CA ASN A 168 -38.86 -65.64 -5.67
C ASN A 168 -39.62 -64.93 -6.81
N ALA A 169 -39.67 -65.56 -7.98
CA ALA A 169 -40.31 -65.02 -9.18
C ALA A 169 -41.82 -64.71 -9.04
N ARG A 170 -42.47 -65.17 -7.95
CA ARG A 170 -43.85 -64.81 -7.62
C ARG A 170 -43.99 -63.43 -7.01
N ALA A 171 -42.91 -62.89 -6.42
CA ALA A 171 -42.89 -61.58 -5.78
C ALA A 171 -42.57 -60.44 -6.77
N ILE A 172 -41.66 -60.69 -7.72
CA ILE A 172 -41.18 -59.73 -8.72
C ILE A 172 -41.29 -60.36 -10.11
N SER A 173 -41.93 -59.65 -11.03
CA SER A 173 -42.14 -60.11 -12.41
C SER A 173 -40.84 -60.13 -13.22
N ASP A 174 -40.77 -60.98 -14.25
CA ASP A 174 -39.63 -61.02 -15.17
C ASP A 174 -39.43 -59.67 -15.88
N LEU A 175 -40.51 -58.95 -16.14
CA LEU A 175 -40.47 -57.61 -16.73
C LEU A 175 -39.75 -56.61 -15.82
N GLU A 176 -40.04 -56.60 -14.51
CA GLU A 176 -39.35 -55.75 -13.54
C GLU A 176 -37.86 -56.09 -13.44
N ALA A 177 -37.50 -57.38 -13.49
CA ALA A 177 -36.12 -57.82 -13.46
C ALA A 177 -35.35 -57.44 -14.73
N ILE A 178 -35.98 -57.54 -15.91
CA ILE A 178 -35.41 -57.07 -17.18
C ILE A 178 -35.16 -55.56 -17.13
N TRP A 179 -36.14 -54.77 -16.67
CA TRP A 179 -35.98 -53.32 -16.50
C TRP A 179 -34.85 -52.99 -15.53
N ALA A 180 -34.80 -53.66 -14.38
CA ALA A 180 -33.74 -53.47 -13.40
C ALA A 180 -32.35 -53.78 -13.99
N THR A 181 -32.23 -54.86 -14.76
CA THR A 181 -30.98 -55.26 -15.41
C THR A 181 -30.52 -54.24 -16.45
N LEU A 182 -31.45 -53.75 -17.28
CA LEU A 182 -31.13 -52.79 -18.33
C LEU A 182 -30.82 -51.38 -17.78
N LEU A 183 -31.43 -51.00 -16.66
CA LEU A 183 -31.20 -49.69 -16.02
C LEU A 183 -29.99 -49.66 -15.10
N LEU A 184 -29.51 -50.82 -14.61
CA LEU A 184 -28.38 -50.91 -13.69
C LEU A 184 -27.13 -50.13 -14.15
N PRO A 185 -26.70 -50.17 -15.43
CA PRO A 185 -25.54 -49.39 -15.90
C PRO A 185 -25.72 -47.86 -15.79
N ASN A 186 -26.96 -47.39 -15.65
CA ASN A 186 -27.31 -45.97 -15.56
C ASN A 186 -27.43 -45.47 -14.11
N THR A 187 -27.13 -46.32 -13.13
CA THR A 187 -27.20 -45.98 -11.70
C THR A 187 -25.90 -45.35 -11.20
N ILE A 188 -25.74 -44.05 -11.46
CA ILE A 188 -24.62 -43.27 -10.93
C ILE A 188 -25.10 -42.48 -9.71
N PRO A 189 -24.40 -42.54 -8.55
CA PRO A 189 -24.77 -41.71 -7.41
C PRO A 189 -24.37 -40.24 -7.61
N GLY A 190 -25.16 -39.31 -7.05
CA GLY A 190 -24.79 -37.89 -6.95
C GLY A 190 -25.46 -36.97 -7.97
N PRO A 191 -24.95 -35.73 -8.16
CA PRO A 191 -25.57 -34.74 -9.03
C PRO A 191 -25.53 -35.20 -10.49
N GLY A 192 -26.71 -35.48 -11.06
CA GLY A 192 -26.86 -36.07 -12.40
C GLY A 192 -27.33 -37.53 -12.41
N ALA A 193 -27.60 -38.13 -11.26
CA ALA A 193 -28.19 -39.46 -11.18
C ALA A 193 -29.55 -39.54 -11.90
N ALA A 194 -30.42 -38.56 -11.66
CA ALA A 194 -31.71 -38.42 -12.34
C ALA A 194 -31.55 -38.36 -13.87
N LYS A 195 -30.62 -37.54 -14.36
CA LYS A 195 -30.28 -37.42 -15.79
C LYS A 195 -29.92 -38.79 -16.38
N ARG A 196 -28.96 -39.48 -15.78
CA ARG A 196 -28.43 -40.76 -16.29
C ARG A 196 -29.49 -41.85 -16.27
N TYR A 197 -30.28 -41.91 -15.20
CA TYR A 197 -31.42 -42.80 -15.12
C TYR A 197 -32.43 -42.55 -16.26
N LEU A 198 -32.84 -41.31 -16.49
CA LEU A 198 -33.76 -40.94 -17.57
C LEU A 198 -33.18 -41.21 -18.96
N GLU A 199 -31.90 -40.91 -19.19
CA GLU A 199 -31.19 -41.24 -20.43
C GLU A 199 -31.23 -42.75 -20.69
N GLY A 200 -31.01 -43.57 -19.66
CA GLY A 200 -31.16 -45.02 -19.70
C GLY A 200 -32.59 -45.47 -20.04
N VAL A 201 -33.59 -44.90 -19.35
CA VAL A 201 -35.01 -45.17 -19.62
C VAL A 201 -35.36 -44.89 -21.09
N CYS A 202 -35.03 -43.70 -21.58
CA CYS A 202 -35.34 -43.31 -22.96
C CYS A 202 -34.57 -44.17 -23.98
N THR A 203 -33.32 -44.53 -23.69
CA THR A 203 -32.51 -45.41 -24.56
C THR A 203 -33.11 -46.80 -24.65
N ILE A 204 -33.52 -47.39 -23.52
CA ILE A 204 -34.15 -48.72 -23.49
C ILE A 204 -35.47 -48.71 -24.24
N LEU A 205 -36.32 -47.69 -24.02
CA LEU A 205 -37.60 -47.54 -24.73
C LEU A 205 -37.43 -47.30 -26.23
N GLY A 206 -36.31 -46.71 -26.66
CA GLY A 206 -36.00 -46.49 -28.08
C GLY A 206 -35.38 -47.72 -28.76
N ALA A 207 -34.62 -48.53 -28.04
CA ALA A 207 -33.85 -49.65 -28.59
C ALA A 207 -34.51 -51.03 -28.41
N SER A 208 -35.46 -51.17 -27.48
CA SER A 208 -35.98 -52.47 -27.05
C SER A 208 -37.47 -52.66 -27.36
N ALA A 209 -37.87 -53.89 -27.71
CA ALA A 209 -39.26 -54.30 -27.83
C ALA A 209 -39.94 -54.57 -26.47
N VAL A 210 -39.30 -54.18 -25.36
CA VAL A 210 -39.81 -54.38 -24.00
C VAL A 210 -41.11 -53.58 -23.82
N PRO A 211 -42.18 -54.21 -23.28
CA PRO A 211 -43.50 -53.59 -23.17
C PRO A 211 -43.49 -52.36 -22.24
N HIS A 212 -44.51 -51.51 -22.43
CA HIS A 212 -44.69 -50.20 -21.81
C HIS A 212 -44.29 -50.16 -20.32
N MET A 213 -43.49 -49.15 -19.93
CA MET A 213 -43.06 -48.87 -18.55
C MET A 213 -44.21 -48.64 -17.58
N ASP A 214 -45.44 -48.42 -18.07
CA ASP A 214 -46.63 -48.26 -17.24
C ASP A 214 -47.11 -49.57 -16.59
N ILE A 215 -46.56 -50.72 -17.01
CA ILE A 215 -46.92 -52.03 -16.43
C ILE A 215 -46.27 -52.21 -15.04
N PRO A 216 -44.99 -51.84 -14.81
CA PRO A 216 -44.42 -51.82 -13.46
C PRO A 216 -44.61 -50.45 -12.76
N PRO A 217 -45.52 -50.31 -11.78
CA PRO A 217 -45.86 -49.02 -11.17
C PRO A 217 -44.66 -48.35 -10.48
N ASP A 218 -43.73 -49.12 -9.92
CA ASP A 218 -42.58 -48.57 -9.20
C ASP A 218 -41.57 -47.89 -10.13
N PHE A 219 -41.37 -48.42 -11.35
CA PHE A 219 -40.51 -47.78 -12.34
C PHE A 219 -41.12 -46.49 -12.88
N ALA A 220 -42.44 -46.45 -13.06
CA ALA A 220 -43.16 -45.23 -13.44
C ALA A 220 -43.07 -44.14 -12.35
N ILE A 221 -43.18 -44.53 -11.06
CA ILE A 221 -42.97 -43.62 -9.92
C ILE A 221 -41.53 -43.08 -9.90
N LEU A 222 -40.53 -43.96 -10.07
CA LEU A 222 -39.11 -43.56 -10.13
C LEU A 222 -38.82 -42.64 -11.32
N ALA A 223 -39.40 -42.92 -12.49
CA ALA A 223 -39.25 -42.09 -13.68
C ALA A 223 -39.88 -40.71 -13.50
N ARG A 224 -41.11 -40.63 -12.99
CA ARG A 224 -41.77 -39.35 -12.68
C ARG A 224 -40.94 -38.50 -11.72
N ARG A 225 -40.46 -39.11 -10.64
CA ARG A 225 -39.60 -38.44 -9.67
C ARG A 225 -38.27 -38.00 -10.29
N ALA A 226 -37.67 -38.83 -11.15
CA ALA A 226 -36.47 -38.45 -11.89
C ALA A 226 -36.72 -37.27 -12.83
N PHE A 227 -37.87 -37.20 -13.50
CA PHE A 227 -38.25 -36.04 -14.31
C PHE A 227 -38.39 -34.77 -13.49
N GLU A 228 -39.09 -34.80 -12.35
CA GLU A 228 -39.24 -33.65 -11.45
C GLU A 228 -37.88 -33.14 -10.93
N GLU A 229 -37.01 -34.06 -10.51
CA GLU A 229 -35.68 -33.74 -10.01
C GLU A 229 -34.76 -33.20 -11.11
N TYR A 230 -34.78 -33.82 -12.29
CA TYR A 230 -33.99 -33.40 -13.43
C TYR A 230 -34.47 -32.05 -13.99
N ALA A 231 -35.78 -31.82 -14.05
CA ALA A 231 -36.35 -30.53 -14.41
C ALA A 231 -35.93 -29.44 -13.41
N SER A 232 -35.97 -29.75 -12.11
CA SER A 232 -35.50 -28.85 -11.05
C SER A 232 -34.00 -28.55 -11.18
N GLN A 233 -33.19 -29.55 -11.53
CA GLN A 233 -31.77 -29.39 -11.81
C GLN A 233 -31.54 -28.44 -12.99
N LEU A 234 -32.23 -28.66 -14.12
CA LEU A 234 -32.11 -27.80 -15.30
C LEU A 234 -32.60 -26.37 -15.03
N GLU A 235 -33.69 -26.19 -14.28
CA GLU A 235 -34.16 -24.86 -13.88
C GLU A 235 -33.13 -24.17 -12.96
N GLY A 236 -32.50 -24.91 -12.04
CA GLY A 236 -31.41 -24.39 -11.21
C GLY A 236 -30.16 -24.01 -12.01
N LEU A 237 -29.85 -24.72 -13.11
CA LEU A 237 -28.77 -24.32 -14.03
C LEU A 237 -29.16 -23.10 -14.86
N LYS A 238 -30.42 -23.02 -15.30
CA LYS A 238 -30.98 -21.89 -16.05
C LYS A 238 -30.97 -20.61 -15.23
N LEU A 239 -31.48 -20.64 -13.99
CA LEU A 239 -31.51 -19.47 -13.10
C LEU A 239 -30.11 -18.93 -12.77
N ARG A 240 -29.08 -19.79 -12.81
CA ARG A 240 -27.68 -19.41 -12.59
C ARG A 240 -26.90 -19.16 -13.87
N CYS A 241 -27.57 -19.22 -15.03
CA CYS A 241 -26.95 -19.14 -16.35
C CYS A 241 -25.72 -20.06 -16.55
N GLN A 242 -25.73 -21.24 -15.92
CA GLN A 242 -24.64 -22.24 -16.02
C GLN A 242 -24.77 -23.04 -17.31
N TRP A 243 -24.64 -22.36 -18.44
CA TRP A 243 -24.98 -22.89 -19.76
C TRP A 243 -24.10 -24.04 -20.21
N VAL A 244 -22.82 -24.09 -19.83
CA VAL A 244 -21.94 -25.22 -20.15
C VAL A 244 -22.45 -26.52 -19.52
N LEU A 245 -22.76 -26.46 -18.22
CA LEU A 245 -23.33 -27.59 -17.49
C LEU A 245 -24.71 -27.96 -18.04
N ALA A 246 -25.58 -26.99 -18.28
CA ALA A 246 -26.91 -27.22 -18.85
C ALA A 246 -26.81 -27.89 -20.23
N HIS A 247 -25.95 -27.40 -21.11
CA HIS A 247 -25.75 -27.93 -22.46
C HIS A 247 -25.26 -29.38 -22.42
N SER A 248 -24.25 -29.67 -21.58
CA SER A 248 -23.78 -31.05 -21.36
C SER A 248 -24.87 -31.95 -20.78
N SER A 249 -25.79 -31.38 -20.00
CA SER A 249 -26.91 -32.08 -19.39
C SER A 249 -27.96 -32.47 -20.43
N VAL A 250 -28.33 -31.57 -21.34
CA VAL A 250 -29.43 -31.78 -22.30
C VAL A 250 -29.02 -32.40 -23.63
N ALA A 251 -27.71 -32.62 -23.87
CA ALA A 251 -27.20 -33.15 -25.13
C ALA A 251 -27.90 -34.45 -25.62
N TRP A 252 -28.30 -35.33 -24.71
CA TRP A 252 -29.00 -36.57 -25.04
C TRP A 252 -30.42 -36.32 -25.59
N MET A 253 -31.09 -35.24 -25.18
CA MET A 253 -32.43 -34.88 -25.65
C MET A 253 -32.40 -34.42 -27.12
N ALA A 254 -31.34 -33.69 -27.51
CA ALA A 254 -31.14 -33.28 -28.90
C ALA A 254 -30.93 -34.50 -29.81
N LYS A 255 -30.15 -35.50 -29.33
CA LYS A 255 -29.99 -36.79 -30.04
C LYS A 255 -31.32 -37.52 -30.18
N LEU A 256 -32.08 -37.63 -29.09
CA LEU A 256 -33.40 -38.28 -29.09
C LEU A 256 -34.37 -37.62 -30.07
N GLN A 257 -34.38 -36.29 -30.17
CA GLN A 257 -35.23 -35.55 -31.10
C GLN A 257 -34.87 -35.81 -32.58
N LEU A 258 -33.57 -35.96 -32.89
CA LEU A 258 -33.11 -36.30 -34.24
C LEU A 258 -33.50 -37.74 -34.62
N GLU A 259 -33.38 -38.68 -33.69
CA GLU A 259 -33.72 -40.09 -33.88
C GLU A 259 -35.23 -40.35 -33.99
N THR A 260 -36.07 -39.45 -33.46
CA THR A 260 -37.54 -39.60 -33.43
C THR A 260 -38.28 -38.86 -34.56
N GLN A 261 -37.55 -38.35 -35.57
CA GLN A 261 -38.16 -37.79 -36.76
C GLN A 261 -39.02 -38.83 -37.49
N PRO A 262 -40.18 -38.44 -38.04
CA PRO A 262 -41.25 -39.36 -38.44
C PRO A 262 -40.92 -40.13 -39.73
N THR A 263 -40.13 -41.20 -39.62
CA THR A 263 -39.95 -42.19 -40.68
C THR A 263 -40.87 -43.38 -40.44
N GLY A 264 -42.09 -43.33 -40.98
CA GLY A 264 -42.95 -44.52 -41.17
C GLY A 264 -43.77 -45.02 -39.97
N SER A 265 -45.04 -44.60 -39.96
CA SER A 265 -46.30 -45.19 -39.44
C SER A 265 -46.42 -46.29 -38.35
N ASN A 266 -45.40 -46.83 -37.69
CA ASN A 266 -45.61 -47.91 -36.70
C ASN A 266 -45.27 -47.49 -35.26
N GLY A 267 -46.14 -46.66 -34.68
CA GLY A 267 -46.71 -46.89 -33.35
C GLY A 267 -45.89 -46.67 -32.07
N GLN A 268 -44.57 -46.47 -32.05
CA GLN A 268 -43.83 -46.36 -30.78
C GLN A 268 -43.01 -45.06 -30.65
N LYS A 269 -43.71 -43.95 -30.39
CA LYS A 269 -43.12 -42.69 -29.88
C LYS A 269 -43.07 -42.65 -28.34
N LEU A 270 -42.79 -43.78 -27.68
CA LEU A 270 -42.87 -43.89 -26.21
C LEU A 270 -41.95 -42.91 -25.45
N PRO A 271 -40.65 -42.77 -25.78
CA PRO A 271 -39.77 -41.86 -25.04
C PRO A 271 -40.22 -40.40 -25.12
N VAL A 272 -40.68 -39.98 -26.31
CA VAL A 272 -41.18 -38.63 -26.57
C VAL A 272 -42.48 -38.37 -25.83
N ALA A 273 -43.41 -39.33 -25.83
CA ALA A 273 -44.67 -39.21 -25.09
C ALA A 273 -44.45 -39.06 -23.58
N LEU A 274 -43.49 -39.80 -23.01
CA LEU A 274 -43.12 -39.66 -21.59
C LEU A 274 -42.52 -38.29 -21.28
N LEU A 275 -41.62 -37.79 -22.14
CA LEU A 275 -41.05 -36.45 -22.01
C LEU A 275 -42.09 -35.35 -22.17
N ASP A 276 -43.02 -35.49 -23.12
CA ASP A 276 -44.12 -34.54 -23.32
C ASP A 276 -45.06 -34.50 -22.09
N THR A 277 -45.27 -35.65 -21.45
CA THR A 277 -46.16 -35.78 -20.28
C THR A 277 -45.52 -35.27 -19.00
N HIS A 278 -44.25 -35.61 -18.75
CA HIS A 278 -43.59 -35.37 -17.46
C HIS A 278 -42.56 -34.23 -17.48
N PHE A 279 -42.09 -33.79 -18.65
CA PHE A 279 -41.17 -32.66 -18.78
C PHE A 279 -41.49 -31.81 -20.03
N PRO A 280 -42.64 -31.09 -20.08
CA PRO A 280 -43.15 -30.46 -21.30
C PRO A 280 -42.17 -29.49 -22.01
N ASN A 281 -41.26 -28.87 -21.26
CA ASN A 281 -40.27 -27.93 -21.79
C ASN A 281 -39.06 -28.62 -22.44
N TRP A 282 -39.00 -29.94 -22.48
CA TRP A 282 -37.84 -30.69 -23.02
C TRP A 282 -37.53 -30.32 -24.47
N ARG A 283 -38.54 -29.98 -25.28
CA ARG A 283 -38.37 -29.57 -26.68
C ARG A 283 -37.59 -28.27 -26.83
N ILE A 284 -37.76 -27.35 -25.89
CA ILE A 284 -37.02 -26.08 -25.85
C ILE A 284 -35.53 -26.39 -25.59
N TRP A 285 -35.26 -27.27 -24.64
CA TRP A 285 -33.91 -27.74 -24.32
C TRP A 285 -33.27 -28.55 -25.45
N SER A 286 -34.04 -29.38 -26.15
CA SER A 286 -33.54 -30.19 -27.26
C SER A 286 -33.31 -29.39 -28.55
N ASN A 287 -34.01 -28.28 -28.74
CA ASN A 287 -33.83 -27.32 -29.84
C ASN A 287 -32.69 -26.31 -29.59
N TRP A 288 -32.20 -26.18 -28.35
CA TRP A 288 -31.17 -25.21 -28.00
C TRP A 288 -29.83 -25.50 -28.69
N ARG A 289 -29.30 -24.51 -29.43
CA ARG A 289 -28.03 -24.57 -30.17
C ARG A 289 -27.21 -23.30 -29.91
N PRO A 290 -26.59 -23.17 -28.72
CA PRO A 290 -25.77 -22.00 -28.38
C PRO A 290 -24.43 -22.01 -29.11
N ASN A 291 -23.74 -20.87 -29.13
CA ASN A 291 -22.31 -20.84 -29.46
C ASN A 291 -21.50 -21.43 -28.29
N LEU A 292 -20.89 -22.61 -28.50
CA LEU A 292 -20.17 -23.35 -27.45
C LEU A 292 -18.92 -22.63 -26.93
N GLU A 293 -18.19 -21.94 -27.79
CA GLU A 293 -16.99 -21.20 -27.39
C GLU A 293 -17.37 -20.02 -26.49
N ARG A 294 -18.45 -19.32 -26.87
CA ARG A 294 -18.98 -18.21 -26.10
C ARG A 294 -19.49 -18.63 -24.72
N ILE A 295 -20.34 -19.65 -24.63
CA ILE A 295 -20.85 -20.06 -23.31
C ILE A 295 -19.73 -20.57 -22.39
N LYS A 296 -18.65 -21.15 -22.94
CA LYS A 296 -17.45 -21.51 -22.17
C LYS A 296 -16.69 -20.29 -21.67
N MET A 297 -16.49 -19.29 -22.53
CA MET A 297 -15.88 -18.02 -22.14
C MET A 297 -16.69 -17.33 -21.03
N LEU A 298 -18.02 -17.28 -21.18
CA LEU A 298 -18.93 -16.70 -20.18
C LEU A 298 -18.94 -17.49 -18.86
N ASP A 299 -18.83 -18.83 -18.91
CA ASP A 299 -18.75 -19.68 -17.72
C ASP A 299 -17.39 -19.61 -17.01
N GLY A 300 -16.34 -19.11 -17.68
CA GLY A 300 -15.04 -18.81 -17.07
C GLY A 300 -15.01 -17.49 -16.28
N MET A 301 -16.04 -16.65 -16.40
CA MET A 301 -16.10 -15.34 -15.75
C MET A 301 -16.18 -15.44 -14.21
N PRO A 302 -15.60 -14.52 -13.44
CA PRO A 302 -15.83 -14.40 -12.00
C PRO A 302 -17.33 -14.33 -11.61
N SER A 303 -17.69 -14.85 -10.43
CA SER A 303 -19.10 -14.99 -10.01
C SER A 303 -19.80 -13.66 -9.73
N ASP A 304 -19.06 -12.66 -9.25
CA ASP A 304 -19.50 -11.28 -9.03
C ASP A 304 -19.91 -10.62 -10.35
N ARG A 305 -19.07 -10.73 -11.38
CA ARG A 305 -19.37 -10.22 -12.73
C ARG A 305 -20.54 -10.96 -13.38
N ARG A 306 -20.64 -12.28 -13.18
CA ARG A 306 -21.79 -13.06 -13.67
C ARG A 306 -23.11 -12.64 -13.04
N GLY A 307 -23.11 -12.28 -11.75
CA GLY A 307 -24.30 -11.79 -11.07
C GLY A 307 -24.83 -10.46 -11.63
N ILE A 308 -23.95 -9.62 -12.17
CA ILE A 308 -24.30 -8.34 -12.81
C ILE A 308 -24.87 -8.54 -14.22
N LEU A 309 -24.53 -9.65 -14.88
CA LEU A 309 -24.85 -9.92 -16.28
C LEU A 309 -25.86 -11.04 -16.48
N ASP A 310 -26.56 -11.49 -15.45
CA ASP A 310 -27.47 -12.65 -15.50
C ASP A 310 -28.45 -12.60 -16.68
N GLU A 311 -29.07 -11.46 -16.95
CA GLU A 311 -29.99 -11.27 -18.09
C GLU A 311 -29.28 -11.28 -19.45
N MET A 312 -28.07 -10.73 -19.53
CA MET A 312 -27.28 -10.81 -20.77
C MET A 312 -26.80 -12.23 -21.04
N LEU A 313 -26.40 -12.96 -19.99
CA LEU A 313 -26.04 -14.37 -20.07
C LEU A 313 -27.26 -15.19 -20.50
N ALA A 314 -28.46 -14.86 -20.04
CA ALA A 314 -29.69 -15.55 -20.40
C ALA A 314 -30.00 -15.52 -21.91
N LEU A 315 -29.53 -14.50 -22.64
CA LEU A 315 -29.71 -14.40 -24.09
C LEU A 315 -29.08 -15.58 -24.87
N GLU A 316 -28.03 -16.20 -24.33
CA GLU A 316 -27.40 -17.40 -24.91
C GLU A 316 -28.07 -18.71 -24.45
N GLY A 317 -29.03 -18.65 -23.53
CA GLY A 317 -29.82 -19.78 -23.06
C GLY A 317 -30.88 -20.26 -24.08
N PRO A 318 -31.66 -21.31 -23.73
CA PRO A 318 -32.74 -21.82 -24.58
C PRO A 318 -33.86 -20.79 -24.82
N ASP A 319 -34.53 -20.89 -25.97
CA ASP A 319 -35.64 -19.99 -26.33
C ASP A 319 -36.93 -20.34 -25.57
N PHE A 320 -37.06 -19.83 -24.35
CA PHE A 320 -38.29 -19.94 -23.56
C PHE A 320 -39.38 -18.94 -23.97
N ILE A 321 -39.14 -18.07 -24.95
CA ILE A 321 -40.13 -17.10 -25.43
C ILE A 321 -41.00 -17.75 -26.50
N THR A 322 -40.40 -18.28 -27.57
CA THR A 322 -41.15 -18.90 -28.67
C THR A 322 -41.09 -20.42 -28.65
N GLY A 323 -40.05 -21.01 -28.04
CA GLY A 323 -39.80 -22.45 -28.05
C GLY A 323 -39.28 -23.02 -29.38
N GLU A 324 -39.19 -22.17 -30.42
CA GLU A 324 -38.87 -22.59 -31.78
C GLU A 324 -37.43 -22.22 -32.20
N LYS A 325 -36.84 -21.19 -31.59
CA LYS A 325 -35.54 -20.68 -32.01
C LYS A 325 -34.39 -21.35 -31.23
N PRO A 326 -33.18 -21.37 -31.82
CA PRO A 326 -32.05 -22.06 -31.22
C PRO A 326 -31.52 -21.41 -29.93
N THR A 327 -31.81 -20.14 -29.66
CA THR A 327 -31.40 -19.40 -28.46
C THR A 327 -32.45 -18.35 -28.09
N LEU A 328 -32.47 -17.91 -26.83
CA LEU A 328 -33.35 -16.86 -26.35
C LEU A 328 -33.19 -15.55 -27.12
N ARG A 329 -31.95 -15.20 -27.49
CA ARG A 329 -31.63 -14.07 -28.38
C ARG A 329 -32.36 -14.16 -29.72
N ALA A 330 -32.34 -15.32 -30.37
CA ALA A 330 -33.04 -15.53 -31.64
C ALA A 330 -34.58 -15.52 -31.46
N GLY A 331 -35.07 -16.02 -30.33
CA GLY A 331 -36.48 -15.93 -29.93
C GLY A 331 -36.96 -14.48 -29.77
N LEU A 332 -36.16 -13.65 -29.09
CA LEU A 332 -36.44 -12.22 -28.89
C LEU A 332 -36.55 -11.47 -30.23
N ILE A 333 -35.64 -11.75 -31.18
CA ILE A 333 -35.68 -11.17 -32.53
C ILE A 333 -36.95 -11.60 -33.29
N ALA A 334 -37.32 -12.88 -33.18
CA ALA A 334 -38.50 -13.42 -33.86
C ALA A 334 -39.81 -12.84 -33.31
N GLN A 335 -39.89 -12.63 -31.99
CA GLN A 335 -41.06 -12.04 -31.33
C GLN A 335 -41.21 -10.54 -31.61
N TYR A 336 -40.11 -9.84 -31.90
CA TYR A 336 -40.16 -8.40 -32.11
C TYR A 336 -41.04 -8.01 -33.31
N GLY A 337 -42.18 -7.39 -33.00
CA GLY A 337 -43.24 -7.04 -33.96
C GLY A 337 -43.09 -5.65 -34.58
N ALA A 338 -41.92 -5.01 -34.51
CA ALA A 338 -41.64 -3.71 -35.13
C ALA A 338 -42.52 -2.53 -34.64
N ALA A 339 -43.23 -2.67 -33.52
CA ALA A 339 -44.23 -1.68 -33.09
C ALA A 339 -43.70 -0.56 -32.17
N LYS A 340 -42.55 -0.78 -31.50
CA LYS A 340 -41.99 0.16 -30.53
C LYS A 340 -40.48 0.26 -30.70
N PRO A 341 -39.89 1.47 -30.58
CA PRO A 341 -38.45 1.64 -30.68
C PRO A 341 -37.70 1.09 -29.48
N ASN A 342 -38.34 0.88 -28.33
CA ASN A 342 -37.70 0.26 -27.17
C ASN A 342 -38.20 -1.17 -26.97
N VAL A 343 -37.26 -2.12 -26.92
CA VAL A 343 -37.50 -3.54 -26.63
C VAL A 343 -36.90 -3.83 -25.26
N SER A 344 -37.62 -4.48 -24.37
CA SER A 344 -37.09 -4.83 -23.05
C SER A 344 -37.04 -6.34 -22.85
N PHE A 345 -35.95 -6.81 -22.26
CA PHE A 345 -35.80 -8.17 -21.77
C PHE A 345 -35.25 -8.09 -20.34
N GLY A 346 -36.12 -8.31 -19.36
CA GLY A 346 -35.78 -8.04 -17.96
C GLY A 346 -35.50 -6.55 -17.72
N THR A 347 -34.36 -6.24 -17.13
CA THR A 347 -33.77 -4.90 -16.96
C THR A 347 -33.08 -4.37 -18.21
N LEU A 348 -32.71 -5.24 -19.18
CA LEU A 348 -32.11 -4.79 -20.43
C LEU A 348 -33.15 -4.06 -21.30
N VAL A 349 -32.80 -2.85 -21.73
CA VAL A 349 -33.61 -2.05 -22.66
C VAL A 349 -32.80 -1.80 -23.91
N PHE A 350 -33.31 -2.21 -25.06
CA PHE A 350 -32.70 -2.02 -26.38
C PHE A 350 -33.44 -0.92 -27.13
N THR A 351 -32.73 0.05 -27.70
CA THR A 351 -33.32 1.07 -28.57
C THR A 351 -33.02 0.75 -30.03
N VAL A 352 -34.10 0.53 -30.79
CA VAL A 352 -34.18 0.12 -32.20
C VAL A 352 -34.93 1.22 -32.98
N PRO A 353 -34.27 2.32 -33.36
CA PRO A 353 -34.94 3.52 -33.90
C PRO A 353 -35.78 3.27 -35.16
N LYS A 354 -35.32 2.40 -36.06
CA LYS A 354 -36.04 2.06 -37.32
C LYS A 354 -37.14 1.03 -37.09
N CYS A 355 -37.24 0.51 -35.87
CA CYS A 355 -38.19 -0.51 -35.46
C CYS A 355 -38.16 -1.77 -36.36
N THR A 356 -37.00 -2.18 -36.88
CA THR A 356 -36.89 -3.39 -37.72
C THR A 356 -36.28 -4.56 -36.96
N ARG A 357 -36.62 -5.80 -37.36
CA ARG A 357 -36.01 -7.02 -36.80
C ARG A 357 -34.52 -7.11 -37.11
N ASP A 358 -34.12 -6.67 -38.30
CA ASP A 358 -32.71 -6.69 -38.72
C ASP A 358 -31.86 -5.73 -37.86
N GLU A 359 -32.38 -4.55 -37.52
CA GLU A 359 -31.67 -3.62 -36.63
C GLU A 359 -31.55 -4.17 -35.20
N LEU A 360 -32.60 -4.80 -34.66
CA LEU A 360 -32.50 -5.49 -33.35
C LEU A 360 -31.49 -6.64 -33.40
N LYS A 361 -31.44 -7.39 -34.50
CA LYS A 361 -30.46 -8.46 -34.70
C LYS A 361 -29.03 -7.90 -34.71
N GLU A 362 -28.76 -6.87 -35.51
CA GLU A 362 -27.46 -6.20 -35.57
C GLU A 362 -27.03 -5.67 -34.19
N LEU A 363 -27.97 -5.07 -33.44
CA LEU A 363 -27.72 -4.57 -32.09
C LEU A 363 -27.37 -5.70 -31.11
N LEU A 364 -28.11 -6.81 -31.14
CA LEU A 364 -27.86 -7.98 -30.29
C LEU A 364 -26.57 -8.72 -30.66
N ASP A 365 -26.22 -8.77 -31.94
CA ASP A 365 -24.93 -9.33 -32.40
C ASP A 365 -23.76 -8.43 -31.97
N SER A 366 -23.89 -7.11 -32.10
CA SER A 366 -22.89 -6.14 -31.64
C SER A 366 -22.73 -6.14 -30.11
N LEU A 367 -23.82 -6.30 -29.36
CA LEU A 367 -23.79 -6.37 -27.90
C LEU A 367 -22.91 -7.53 -27.43
N VAL A 368 -23.03 -8.66 -28.10
CA VAL A 368 -22.30 -9.87 -27.76
C VAL A 368 -20.81 -9.71 -28.06
N VAL A 369 -20.46 -9.11 -29.20
CA VAL A 369 -19.05 -8.77 -29.51
C VAL A 369 -18.47 -7.79 -28.50
N ALA A 370 -19.25 -6.76 -28.13
CA ALA A 370 -18.84 -5.80 -27.10
C ALA A 370 -18.64 -6.45 -25.74
N LEU A 371 -19.51 -7.40 -25.35
CA LEU A 371 -19.37 -8.17 -24.11
C LEU A 371 -18.11 -9.05 -24.14
N GLU A 372 -17.85 -9.76 -25.23
CA GLU A 372 -16.64 -10.58 -25.41
C GLU A 372 -15.37 -9.73 -25.26
N ARG A 373 -15.32 -8.54 -25.87
CA ARG A 373 -14.20 -7.59 -25.71
C ARG A 373 -14.09 -7.07 -24.28
N ALA A 374 -15.21 -6.76 -23.63
CA ALA A 374 -15.22 -6.25 -22.27
C ALA A 374 -14.69 -7.28 -21.25
N ILE A 375 -15.02 -8.56 -21.44
CA ILE A 375 -14.54 -9.66 -20.59
C ILE A 375 -13.03 -9.86 -20.77
N ASN A 376 -12.56 -9.87 -22.03
CA ASN A 376 -11.16 -10.08 -22.34
C ASN A 376 -10.26 -8.86 -22.01
N GLY A 377 -10.84 -7.66 -21.95
CA GLY A 377 -10.14 -6.40 -21.68
C GLY A 377 -9.91 -6.07 -20.20
N GLY A 378 -10.28 -6.96 -19.26
CA GLY A 378 -10.09 -6.74 -17.82
C GLY A 378 -11.19 -5.92 -17.14
N ASP A 379 -10.99 -5.56 -15.87
CA ASP A 379 -12.02 -4.95 -15.01
C ASP A 379 -12.50 -3.57 -15.51
N LYS A 380 -11.58 -2.75 -16.03
CA LYS A 380 -11.91 -1.39 -16.50
C LYS A 380 -12.85 -1.44 -17.71
N ASN A 381 -12.59 -2.32 -18.67
CA ASN A 381 -13.44 -2.52 -19.84
C ASN A 381 -14.79 -3.10 -19.44
N PHE A 382 -14.80 -4.04 -18.49
CA PHE A 382 -16.03 -4.62 -17.96
C PHE A 382 -16.93 -3.58 -17.28
N LYS A 383 -16.33 -2.74 -16.42
CA LYS A 383 -17.08 -1.66 -15.74
C LYS A 383 -17.62 -0.64 -16.75
N PHE A 384 -16.80 -0.26 -17.74
CA PHE A 384 -17.22 0.64 -18.81
C PHE A 384 -18.38 0.09 -19.64
N PHE A 385 -18.32 -1.21 -19.96
CA PHE A 385 -19.41 -1.92 -20.61
C PHE A 385 -20.70 -1.84 -19.77
N GLY A 386 -20.64 -2.20 -18.49
CA GLY A 386 -21.80 -2.15 -17.59
C GLY A 386 -22.47 -0.77 -17.51
N GLU A 387 -21.68 0.30 -17.44
CA GLU A 387 -22.19 1.68 -17.39
C GLU A 387 -22.89 2.13 -18.68
N LEU A 388 -22.48 1.58 -19.83
CA LEU A 388 -23.07 1.92 -21.13
C LEU A 388 -24.23 0.99 -21.53
N THR A 389 -24.32 -0.22 -20.97
CA THR A 389 -25.32 -1.21 -21.40
C THR A 389 -26.32 -1.65 -20.32
N LEU A 390 -25.99 -1.56 -19.03
CA LEU A 390 -26.86 -1.99 -17.93
C LEU A 390 -27.57 -0.80 -17.26
N VAL A 391 -26.85 0.31 -17.10
CA VAL A 391 -27.39 1.54 -16.49
C VAL A 391 -28.25 2.32 -17.50
N ARG A 392 -28.14 2.00 -18.80
CA ARG A 392 -28.69 2.79 -19.90
C ARG A 392 -29.32 1.89 -20.96
N PRO A 393 -30.27 2.44 -21.76
CA PRO A 393 -30.71 1.76 -22.96
C PRO A 393 -29.52 1.44 -23.89
N ILE A 394 -29.44 0.18 -24.32
CA ILE A 394 -28.46 -0.34 -25.25
C ILE A 394 -28.75 0.25 -26.62
N THR A 395 -27.82 1.03 -27.14
CA THR A 395 -27.91 1.71 -28.44
C THR A 395 -26.72 1.34 -29.31
N VAL A 396 -26.88 1.43 -30.63
CA VAL A 396 -25.79 1.21 -31.59
C VAL A 396 -24.60 2.12 -31.29
N ASN A 397 -24.84 3.40 -30.99
CA ASN A 397 -23.79 4.34 -30.62
C ASN A 397 -23.05 3.94 -29.35
N GLY A 398 -23.78 3.48 -28.31
CA GLY A 398 -23.17 3.02 -27.06
C GLY A 398 -22.26 1.81 -27.28
N LEU A 399 -22.69 0.85 -28.09
CA LEU A 399 -21.87 -0.32 -28.43
C LEU A 399 -20.66 0.05 -29.28
N GLN A 400 -20.83 0.92 -30.28
CA GLN A 400 -19.71 1.43 -31.08
C GLN A 400 -18.65 2.17 -30.23
N ILE A 401 -19.07 2.87 -29.18
CA ILE A 401 -18.14 3.49 -28.22
C ILE A 401 -17.38 2.42 -27.45
N ILE A 402 -18.05 1.39 -26.91
CA ILE A 402 -17.39 0.29 -26.19
C ILE A 402 -16.37 -0.40 -27.08
N GLU A 403 -16.76 -0.70 -28.30
CA GLU A 403 -15.91 -1.35 -29.29
C GLU A 403 -14.70 -0.48 -29.65
N ALA A 404 -14.90 0.81 -29.91
CA ALA A 404 -13.84 1.74 -30.26
C ALA A 404 -12.87 1.94 -29.10
N VAL A 405 -13.36 2.07 -27.86
CA VAL A 405 -12.51 2.22 -26.68
C VAL A 405 -11.73 0.95 -26.39
N SER A 406 -12.35 -0.22 -26.54
CA SER A 406 -11.68 -1.52 -26.33
C SER A 406 -10.58 -1.81 -27.35
N ALA A 407 -10.59 -1.14 -28.51
CA ALA A 407 -9.55 -1.25 -29.53
C ALA A 407 -8.33 -0.35 -29.27
N ILE A 408 -8.44 0.59 -28.34
CA ILE A 408 -7.37 1.53 -28.00
C ILE A 408 -6.50 0.89 -26.90
N PRO A 409 -5.18 0.73 -27.10
CA PRO A 409 -4.28 0.22 -26.07
C PRO A 409 -4.35 1.06 -24.79
N GLU A 410 -4.23 0.44 -23.62
CA GLU A 410 -4.16 1.19 -22.37
C GLU A 410 -2.90 2.07 -22.35
N ILE A 411 -3.11 3.39 -22.23
CA ILE A 411 -2.03 4.35 -22.03
C ILE A 411 -1.82 4.47 -20.51
N PRO A 412 -0.61 4.22 -19.97
CA PRO A 412 -0.38 4.20 -18.51
C PRO A 412 -0.79 5.47 -17.78
N THR A 413 -0.71 6.62 -18.46
CA THR A 413 -1.01 7.93 -17.89
C THR A 413 -2.50 8.27 -17.83
N CYS A 414 -3.36 7.52 -18.54
CA CYS A 414 -4.78 7.83 -18.61
C CYS A 414 -5.65 6.59 -18.85
N CYS A 415 -6.62 6.37 -17.96
CA CYS A 415 -7.68 5.38 -18.17
C CYS A 415 -8.73 5.93 -19.15
N ILE A 416 -8.55 5.64 -20.45
CA ILE A 416 -9.44 6.13 -21.52
C ILE A 416 -10.91 5.78 -21.27
N HIS A 417 -11.20 4.61 -20.68
CA HIS A 417 -12.53 4.20 -20.27
C HIS A 417 -13.20 5.21 -19.33
N LYS A 418 -12.47 5.70 -18.33
CA LYS A 418 -12.96 6.68 -17.37
C LYS A 418 -13.19 8.04 -18.05
N VAL A 419 -12.26 8.45 -18.91
CA VAL A 419 -12.34 9.72 -19.65
C VAL A 419 -13.53 9.74 -20.59
N VAL A 420 -13.71 8.70 -21.41
CA VAL A 420 -14.85 8.62 -22.32
C VAL A 420 -16.16 8.56 -21.56
N LEU A 421 -16.21 7.81 -20.45
CA LEU A 421 -17.41 7.75 -19.62
C LEU A 421 -17.75 9.11 -19.00
N ASP A 422 -16.76 9.82 -18.45
CA ASP A 422 -16.94 11.15 -17.85
C ASP A 422 -17.49 12.15 -18.87
N ILE A 423 -16.87 12.23 -20.06
CA ILE A 423 -17.33 13.11 -21.14
C ILE A 423 -18.72 12.71 -21.64
N TRP A 424 -18.98 11.41 -21.80
CA TRP A 424 -20.27 10.92 -22.28
C TRP A 424 -21.41 11.18 -21.29
N ASN A 425 -21.16 10.99 -20.00
CA ASN A 425 -22.10 11.25 -18.91
C ASN A 425 -22.42 12.75 -18.79
N SER A 426 -21.44 13.58 -19.12
CA SER A 426 -21.52 15.03 -19.01
C SER A 426 -21.80 15.72 -20.34
N ARG A 427 -22.27 15.00 -21.37
CA ARG A 427 -22.53 15.52 -22.74
C ARG A 427 -23.34 16.81 -22.78
N ASP A 428 -24.27 16.99 -21.83
CA ASP A 428 -25.15 18.15 -21.73
C ASP A 428 -24.56 19.28 -20.86
N SER A 429 -23.41 19.06 -20.22
CA SER A 429 -22.79 19.95 -19.24
C SER A 429 -21.26 20.03 -19.32
N ILE A 430 -20.66 19.68 -20.47
CA ILE A 430 -19.23 19.83 -20.71
C ILE A 430 -18.84 21.30 -20.50
N GLY A 431 -17.69 21.51 -19.85
CA GLY A 431 -17.24 22.78 -19.31
C GLY A 431 -15.87 22.62 -18.64
N GLY A 432 -15.40 23.66 -17.96
CA GLY A 432 -14.02 23.78 -17.46
C GLY A 432 -13.56 22.64 -16.56
N LYS A 433 -14.47 22.07 -15.75
CA LYS A 433 -14.17 20.93 -14.87
C LYS A 433 -13.72 19.65 -15.61
N HIS A 434 -13.90 19.59 -16.92
CA HIS A 434 -13.54 18.43 -17.74
C HIS A 434 -12.29 18.67 -18.60
N ILE A 435 -11.53 19.75 -18.36
CA ILE A 435 -10.35 20.10 -19.17
C ILE A 435 -9.36 18.93 -19.30
N THR A 436 -9.05 18.24 -18.21
CA THR A 436 -8.14 17.08 -18.20
C THR A 436 -8.73 15.88 -18.98
N SER A 437 -10.02 15.59 -18.81
CA SER A 437 -10.72 14.54 -19.55
C SER A 437 -10.75 14.85 -21.06
N LEU A 438 -11.03 16.10 -21.43
CA LEU A 438 -11.01 16.53 -22.84
C LEU A 438 -9.61 16.50 -23.44
N LEU A 439 -8.58 16.92 -22.68
CA LEU A 439 -7.19 16.84 -23.11
C LEU A 439 -6.83 15.41 -23.52
N HIS A 440 -7.04 14.45 -22.61
CA HIS A 440 -6.76 13.04 -22.88
C HIS A 440 -7.63 12.45 -23.99
N LEU A 441 -8.91 12.82 -24.05
CA LEU A 441 -9.80 12.37 -25.11
C LEU A 441 -9.29 12.85 -26.47
N ILE A 442 -9.00 14.14 -26.64
CA ILE A 442 -8.55 14.72 -27.91
C ILE A 442 -7.25 14.08 -28.36
N THR A 443 -6.26 13.95 -27.48
CA THR A 443 -5.00 13.25 -27.80
C THR A 443 -5.27 11.82 -28.29
N THR A 444 -6.21 11.13 -27.66
CA THR A 444 -6.61 9.77 -28.07
C THR A 444 -7.32 9.75 -29.42
N LEU A 445 -8.17 10.73 -29.72
CA LEU A 445 -8.89 10.83 -31.00
C LEU A 445 -7.97 11.09 -32.20
N ASP A 446 -6.77 11.62 -31.96
CA ASP A 446 -5.77 11.85 -33.00
C ASP A 446 -4.88 10.64 -33.29
N LEU A 447 -4.87 9.64 -32.40
CA LEU A 447 -4.19 8.37 -32.66
C LEU A 447 -4.88 7.61 -33.80
N PRO A 448 -4.14 6.86 -34.64
CA PRO A 448 -4.73 6.00 -35.67
C PRO A 448 -5.78 5.03 -35.14
N GLU A 449 -5.52 4.44 -33.96
CA GLU A 449 -6.41 3.51 -33.25
C GLU A 449 -7.70 4.21 -32.77
N GLY A 450 -7.64 5.53 -32.57
CA GLY A 450 -8.76 6.36 -32.14
C GLY A 450 -9.73 6.77 -33.26
N ASP A 451 -9.49 6.41 -34.53
CA ASP A 451 -10.32 6.86 -35.66
C ASP A 451 -11.79 6.45 -35.54
N ILE A 452 -12.07 5.23 -35.08
CA ILE A 452 -13.44 4.76 -34.85
C ILE A 452 -14.09 5.58 -33.73
N LEU A 453 -13.36 5.80 -32.62
CA LEU A 453 -13.86 6.60 -31.50
C LEU A 453 -14.14 8.04 -31.93
N ARG A 454 -13.27 8.60 -32.77
CA ARG A 454 -13.42 9.95 -33.34
C ARG A 454 -14.68 10.06 -34.18
N LYS A 455 -14.91 9.13 -35.11
CA LYS A 455 -16.14 9.12 -35.94
C LYS A 455 -17.43 9.03 -35.11
N THR A 456 -17.35 8.34 -33.98
CA THR A 456 -18.48 8.12 -33.08
C THR A 456 -18.73 9.30 -32.13
N LEU A 457 -17.70 9.84 -31.48
CA LEU A 457 -17.81 10.90 -30.46
C LEU A 457 -17.71 12.33 -31.02
N LEU A 458 -17.01 12.56 -32.12
CA LEU A 458 -16.78 13.90 -32.68
C LEU A 458 -18.05 14.41 -33.40
N LYS A 459 -19.05 14.75 -32.60
CA LYS A 459 -20.31 15.37 -32.99
C LYS A 459 -20.38 16.82 -32.48
N ASP A 460 -21.38 17.57 -32.93
CA ASP A 460 -21.56 18.98 -32.59
C ASP A 460 -21.60 19.25 -31.06
N TRP A 461 -22.16 18.34 -30.26
CA TRP A 461 -22.21 18.50 -28.80
C TRP A 461 -20.82 18.48 -28.16
N LEU A 462 -19.90 17.63 -28.65
CA LEU A 462 -18.54 17.55 -28.12
C LEU A 462 -17.74 18.79 -28.53
N LEU A 463 -17.89 19.23 -29.78
CA LEU A 463 -17.27 20.47 -30.27
C LEU A 463 -17.73 21.68 -29.46
N CYS A 464 -19.05 21.83 -29.26
CA CYS A 464 -19.59 22.90 -28.41
C CYS A 464 -19.10 22.79 -26.95
N GLY A 465 -18.95 21.56 -26.44
CA GLY A 465 -18.39 21.29 -25.12
C GLY A 465 -16.93 21.72 -24.97
N ILE A 466 -16.09 21.44 -25.98
CA ILE A 466 -14.69 21.90 -26.02
C ILE A 466 -14.63 23.43 -26.03
N GLU A 467 -15.42 24.10 -26.87
CA GLU A 467 -15.47 25.57 -26.91
C GLU A 467 -15.91 26.18 -25.57
N LYS A 468 -16.95 25.60 -24.96
CA LYS A 468 -17.45 26.03 -23.64
C LYS A 468 -16.41 25.80 -22.54
N CYS A 469 -15.71 24.66 -22.56
CA CYS A 469 -14.61 24.38 -21.64
C CYS A 469 -13.51 25.44 -21.74
N ILE A 470 -13.10 25.82 -22.95
CA ILE A 470 -12.10 26.87 -23.18
C ILE A 470 -12.58 28.20 -22.59
N GLN A 471 -13.82 28.61 -22.86
CA GLN A 471 -14.39 29.86 -22.35
C GLN A 471 -14.46 29.89 -20.81
N GLU A 472 -14.89 28.81 -20.18
CA GLU A 472 -14.96 28.71 -18.72
C GLU A 472 -13.58 28.74 -18.07
N CYS A 473 -12.58 28.06 -18.65
CA CYS A 473 -11.20 28.10 -18.16
C CYS A 473 -10.56 29.48 -18.35
N GLN A 474 -10.80 30.13 -19.50
CA GLN A 474 -10.41 31.52 -19.73
C GLN A 474 -11.00 32.46 -18.68
N LYS A 475 -12.30 32.30 -18.36
CA LYS A 475 -12.97 33.07 -17.30
C LYS A 475 -12.37 32.78 -15.92
N ALA A 476 -12.01 31.54 -15.62
CA ALA A 476 -11.36 31.17 -14.35
C ALA A 476 -9.98 31.84 -14.19
N VAL A 477 -9.14 31.78 -15.23
CA VAL A 477 -7.83 32.45 -15.23
C VAL A 477 -7.99 33.97 -15.05
N ARG A 478 -8.92 34.61 -15.80
CA ARG A 478 -9.23 36.04 -15.63
C ARG A 478 -9.63 36.37 -14.19
N ASN A 479 -10.57 35.61 -13.63
CA ASN A 479 -11.05 35.83 -12.27
C ASN A 479 -9.91 35.70 -11.25
N HIS A 480 -8.98 34.75 -11.40
CA HIS A 480 -7.87 34.60 -10.47
C HIS A 480 -6.90 35.79 -10.58
N ILE A 481 -6.59 36.25 -11.79
CA ILE A 481 -5.77 37.45 -12.01
C ILE A 481 -6.43 38.68 -11.36
N GLU A 482 -7.70 38.95 -11.68
CA GLU A 482 -8.42 40.15 -11.20
C GLU A 482 -8.59 40.19 -9.67
N ASN A 483 -8.68 39.02 -9.03
CA ASN A 483 -8.79 38.91 -7.57
C ASN A 483 -7.43 38.75 -6.87
N GLY A 484 -6.30 38.79 -7.61
CA GLY A 484 -4.95 38.63 -7.07
C GLY A 484 -4.67 37.23 -6.49
N LEU A 485 -5.43 36.21 -6.91
CA LEU A 485 -5.24 34.81 -6.54
C LEU A 485 -4.14 34.16 -7.40
N GLU A 486 -3.65 33.01 -6.96
CA GLU A 486 -2.71 32.23 -7.76
C GLU A 486 -3.38 31.72 -9.05
N TRP A 487 -2.86 32.14 -10.21
CA TRP A 487 -3.45 31.86 -11.52
C TRP A 487 -2.53 31.06 -12.46
N THR A 488 -1.23 30.96 -12.16
CA THR A 488 -0.19 30.41 -13.05
C THR A 488 -0.44 28.95 -13.41
N HIS A 489 -0.85 28.11 -12.45
CA HIS A 489 -1.18 26.70 -12.69
C HIS A 489 -2.40 26.55 -13.63
N LEU A 490 -3.46 27.35 -13.42
CA LEU A 490 -4.65 27.35 -14.29
C LEU A 490 -4.32 27.81 -15.71
N ALA A 491 -3.47 28.83 -15.83
CA ALA A 491 -3.02 29.34 -17.13
C ALA A 491 -2.16 28.31 -17.88
N ALA A 492 -1.29 27.58 -17.18
CA ALA A 492 -0.48 26.51 -17.76
C ALA A 492 -1.33 25.31 -18.21
N GLU A 493 -2.30 24.90 -17.41
CA GLU A 493 -3.25 23.84 -17.78
C GLU A 493 -4.07 24.25 -19.02
N LEU A 494 -4.61 25.48 -19.01
CA LEU A 494 -5.33 26.04 -20.16
C LEU A 494 -4.44 26.11 -21.41
N HIS A 495 -3.22 26.64 -21.32
CA HIS A 495 -2.31 26.74 -22.46
C HIS A 495 -2.00 25.36 -23.06
N THR A 496 -1.67 24.38 -22.21
CA THR A 496 -1.42 22.99 -22.63
C THR A 496 -2.63 22.42 -23.37
N PHE A 497 -3.83 22.61 -22.82
CA PHE A 497 -5.06 22.18 -23.46
C PHE A 497 -5.29 22.85 -24.83
N LEU A 498 -5.11 24.17 -24.92
CA LEU A 498 -5.27 24.90 -26.17
C LEU A 498 -4.26 24.47 -27.24
N MET A 499 -3.02 24.15 -26.85
CA MET A 499 -1.99 23.64 -27.76
C MET A 499 -2.34 22.26 -28.30
N VAL A 500 -2.87 21.36 -27.47
CA VAL A 500 -3.37 20.04 -27.91
C VAL A 500 -4.56 20.21 -28.85
N VAL A 501 -5.52 21.07 -28.50
CA VAL A 501 -6.66 21.38 -29.36
C VAL A 501 -6.19 21.91 -30.72
N LYS A 502 -5.21 22.83 -30.75
CA LYS A 502 -4.63 23.40 -31.98
C LYS A 502 -3.93 22.36 -32.85
N ALA A 503 -3.23 21.41 -32.25
CA ALA A 503 -2.54 20.32 -32.96
C ALA A 503 -3.51 19.23 -33.46
N SER A 504 -4.70 19.15 -32.89
CA SER A 504 -5.66 18.08 -33.15
C SER A 504 -6.46 18.21 -34.45
N ASN A 505 -7.08 17.10 -34.87
CA ASN A 505 -8.07 17.12 -35.94
C ASN A 505 -9.34 17.93 -35.58
N CYS A 506 -9.60 18.15 -34.28
CA CYS A 506 -10.73 18.95 -33.83
C CYS A 506 -10.59 20.42 -34.22
N PHE A 507 -9.36 20.94 -34.34
CA PHE A 507 -9.07 22.34 -34.66
C PHE A 507 -9.80 22.85 -35.91
N LYS A 508 -9.84 22.03 -36.97
CA LYS A 508 -10.48 22.38 -38.24
C LYS A 508 -12.00 22.43 -38.17
N LEU A 509 -12.60 21.89 -37.11
CA LEU A 509 -14.04 21.81 -36.89
C LEU A 509 -14.55 22.87 -35.89
N LEU A 510 -13.67 23.56 -35.15
CA LEU A 510 -14.04 24.64 -34.23
C LEU A 510 -14.53 25.90 -34.96
N ARG A 511 -15.35 26.73 -34.30
CA ARG A 511 -15.84 28.00 -34.84
C ARG A 511 -14.70 28.98 -35.15
N THR A 512 -14.89 29.79 -36.19
CA THR A 512 -13.87 30.72 -36.74
C THR A 512 -13.25 31.69 -35.72
N PRO A 513 -14.01 32.32 -34.79
CA PRO A 513 -13.42 33.25 -33.83
C PRO A 513 -12.40 32.58 -32.91
N LEU A 514 -12.72 31.41 -32.39
CA LEU A 514 -11.84 30.65 -31.52
C LEU A 514 -10.64 30.11 -32.28
N ARG A 515 -10.83 29.65 -33.53
CA ARG A 515 -9.72 29.20 -34.39
C ARG A 515 -8.67 30.29 -34.59
N LYS A 516 -9.10 31.51 -34.92
CA LYS A 516 -8.21 32.67 -35.06
C LYS A 516 -7.48 33.00 -33.76
N HIS A 517 -8.12 32.82 -32.60
CA HIS A 517 -7.48 32.99 -31.30
C HIS A 517 -6.36 31.95 -31.10
N LEU A 518 -6.67 30.66 -31.30
CA LEU A 518 -5.73 29.56 -31.18
C LEU A 518 -4.52 29.67 -32.13
N GLU A 519 -4.70 30.21 -33.34
CA GLU A 519 -3.61 30.45 -34.29
C GLU A 519 -2.54 31.40 -33.73
N ASN A 520 -2.95 32.40 -32.94
CA ASN A 520 -2.09 33.42 -32.37
C ASN A 520 -1.51 33.05 -31.00
N LEU A 521 -1.76 31.83 -30.49
CA LEU A 521 -1.23 31.43 -29.18
C LEU A 521 0.30 31.47 -29.15
N PRO A 522 0.90 31.92 -28.03
CA PRO A 522 2.33 31.86 -27.85
C PRO A 522 2.78 30.38 -27.83
N PRO A 523 3.93 30.08 -28.46
CA PRO A 523 4.63 28.81 -28.27
C PRO A 523 4.86 28.45 -26.79
N ALA A 524 4.94 27.15 -26.47
CA ALA A 524 5.05 26.66 -25.10
C ALA A 524 6.31 27.14 -24.36
N ASP A 525 7.42 27.31 -25.06
CA ASP A 525 8.67 27.87 -24.53
C ASP A 525 8.52 29.35 -24.13
N ILE A 526 7.83 30.14 -24.97
CA ILE A 526 7.54 31.55 -24.68
C ILE A 526 6.58 31.64 -23.50
N PHE A 527 5.53 30.81 -23.49
CA PHE A 527 4.55 30.78 -22.41
C PHE A 527 5.20 30.43 -21.06
N GLN A 528 6.00 29.36 -21.02
CA GLN A 528 6.70 28.96 -19.81
C GLN A 528 7.65 30.05 -19.33
N SER A 529 8.35 30.72 -20.25
CA SER A 529 9.23 31.85 -19.90
C SER A 529 8.47 32.98 -19.20
N VAL A 530 7.22 33.27 -19.60
CA VAL A 530 6.40 34.29 -18.92
C VAL A 530 5.97 33.84 -17.52
N ILE A 531 5.61 32.57 -17.35
CA ILE A 531 5.30 31.99 -16.02
C ILE A 531 6.54 32.03 -15.11
N ASP A 532 7.71 31.70 -15.65
CA ASP A 532 8.97 31.73 -14.91
C ASP A 532 9.33 33.16 -14.49
N ILE A 533 9.16 34.15 -15.38
CA ILE A 533 9.33 35.58 -15.06
C ILE A 533 8.39 35.99 -13.92
N HIS A 534 7.12 35.56 -13.95
CA HIS A 534 6.15 35.84 -12.89
C HIS A 534 6.55 35.18 -11.57
N ALA A 535 6.99 33.92 -11.59
CA ALA A 535 7.41 33.18 -10.41
C ALA A 535 8.64 33.81 -9.73
N VAL A 536 9.66 34.20 -10.51
CA VAL A 536 10.83 34.92 -9.99
C VAL A 536 10.42 36.30 -9.45
N ALA A 537 9.52 37.01 -10.13
CA ALA A 537 9.02 38.30 -9.67
C ALA A 537 8.22 38.20 -8.35
N ALA A 538 7.47 37.10 -8.15
CA ALA A 538 6.63 36.86 -6.99
C ALA A 538 7.37 36.24 -5.79
N GLY A 539 8.36 35.37 -6.01
CA GLY A 539 9.11 34.68 -4.95
C GLY A 539 9.89 35.63 -4.02
N GLU A 540 10.23 36.82 -4.51
CA GLU A 540 10.93 37.85 -3.73
C GLU A 540 9.95 38.83 -3.01
N GLN A 541 8.62 38.66 -3.14
CA GLN A 541 7.61 39.54 -2.53
C GLN A 541 7.31 39.24 -1.05
N ALA A 542 7.89 38.20 -0.44
CA ALA A 542 7.57 37.82 0.94
C ALA A 542 7.94 38.89 2.01
N LEU A 543 8.67 39.96 1.65
CA LEU A 543 9.18 40.95 2.59
C LEU A 543 8.86 42.42 2.27
N ASP A 544 8.24 42.75 1.12
CA ASP A 544 8.07 44.16 0.74
C ASP A 544 6.68 44.46 0.12
N THR A 545 5.78 45.04 0.91
CA THR A 545 4.45 45.55 0.49
C THR A 545 4.51 46.86 -0.30
N SER A 546 5.68 47.22 -0.81
CA SER A 546 5.91 48.43 -1.57
C SER A 546 5.02 48.50 -2.83
N PRO A 547 4.36 49.65 -3.11
CA PRO A 547 3.59 49.90 -4.34
C PRO A 547 4.36 49.64 -5.64
N ARG A 548 5.69 49.50 -5.55
CA ARG A 548 6.63 49.36 -6.66
C ARG A 548 6.70 47.94 -7.22
N SER A 549 6.46 46.92 -6.40
CA SER A 549 6.43 45.51 -6.84
C SER A 549 5.18 45.19 -7.67
N LYS A 550 4.13 46.00 -7.51
CA LYS A 550 2.84 45.85 -8.21
C LYS A 550 2.93 46.12 -9.72
N LEU A 551 3.79 47.04 -10.16
CA LEU A 551 3.91 47.45 -11.56
C LEU A 551 4.35 46.32 -12.51
N LEU A 552 5.36 45.54 -12.14
CA LEU A 552 5.83 44.42 -12.97
C LEU A 552 4.80 43.28 -13.02
N LYS A 553 4.18 42.99 -11.88
CA LYS A 553 3.11 41.99 -11.76
C LYS A 553 1.92 42.34 -12.66
N ASP A 554 1.41 43.58 -12.55
CA ASP A 554 0.30 44.07 -13.37
C ASP A 554 0.63 44.02 -14.88
N SER A 555 1.89 44.28 -15.26
CA SER A 555 2.34 44.19 -16.65
C SER A 555 2.36 42.76 -17.20
N ILE A 556 2.78 41.78 -16.39
CA ILE A 556 2.77 40.36 -16.79
C ILE A 556 1.34 39.84 -16.89
N GLU A 557 0.50 40.16 -15.90
CA GLU A 557 -0.91 39.78 -15.86
C GLU A 557 -1.71 40.34 -17.05
N ALA A 558 -1.48 41.61 -17.42
CA ALA A 558 -2.09 42.21 -18.60
C ALA A 558 -1.68 41.51 -19.91
N TYR A 559 -0.41 41.09 -20.02
CA TYR A 559 0.06 40.32 -21.17
C TYR A 559 -0.60 38.94 -21.25
N MET A 560 -0.76 38.27 -20.11
CA MET A 560 -1.41 36.95 -20.06
C MET A 560 -2.88 37.01 -20.46
N ILE A 561 -3.60 38.06 -20.04
CA ILE A 561 -4.96 38.32 -20.50
C ILE A 561 -4.99 38.54 -22.02
N ASP A 562 -4.06 39.35 -22.56
CA ASP A 562 -3.94 39.68 -23.98
C ASP A 562 -3.72 38.44 -24.87
N GLN A 563 -2.90 37.49 -24.40
CA GLN A 563 -2.48 36.33 -25.18
C GLN A 563 -3.36 35.09 -24.99
N LEU A 564 -3.85 34.82 -23.77
CA LEU A 564 -4.66 33.62 -23.50
C LEU A 564 -6.16 33.85 -23.61
N ILE A 565 -6.64 35.06 -23.33
CA ILE A 565 -8.07 35.31 -23.08
C ILE A 565 -8.69 36.15 -24.19
N GLU A 566 -8.23 37.39 -24.36
CA GLU A 566 -8.78 38.34 -25.35
C GLU A 566 -7.67 39.19 -25.93
N LYS A 567 -7.61 39.28 -27.26
CA LYS A 567 -6.62 40.12 -27.96
C LYS A 567 -6.86 41.60 -27.70
N GLY A 568 -6.00 42.21 -26.90
CA GLY A 568 -5.89 43.63 -26.63
C GLY A 568 -5.06 44.42 -27.67
N PRO A 569 -4.91 45.74 -27.48
CA PRO A 569 -4.21 46.62 -28.41
C PRO A 569 -2.70 46.33 -28.42
N ASN A 570 -2.15 46.15 -29.62
CA ASN A 570 -0.79 45.64 -29.90
C ASN A 570 0.40 46.47 -29.35
N SER A 571 0.22 47.55 -28.57
CA SER A 571 1.32 48.46 -28.19
C SER A 571 1.25 49.03 -26.76
N SER A 572 1.18 48.17 -25.73
CA SER A 572 1.29 48.63 -24.33
C SER A 572 2.76 48.70 -23.87
N PRO A 573 3.14 49.68 -23.02
CA PRO A 573 4.47 49.74 -22.39
C PRO A 573 4.84 48.46 -21.62
N SER A 574 3.84 47.74 -21.09
CA SER A 574 3.99 46.43 -20.45
C SER A 574 4.57 45.38 -21.40
N ARG A 575 4.21 45.43 -22.69
CA ARG A 575 4.72 44.51 -23.71
C ARG A 575 6.20 44.75 -24.00
N GLN A 576 6.66 46.00 -24.06
CA GLN A 576 8.08 46.31 -24.32
C GLN A 576 9.00 45.86 -23.19
N ILE A 577 8.57 46.03 -21.93
CA ILE A 577 9.32 45.54 -20.77
C ILE A 577 9.35 44.00 -20.79
N LEU A 578 8.22 43.36 -21.06
CA LEU A 578 8.16 41.89 -21.11
C LEU A 578 8.93 41.31 -22.29
N ASP A 579 8.92 41.95 -23.46
CA ASP A 579 9.73 41.54 -24.62
C ASP A 579 11.23 41.63 -24.30
N ALA A 580 11.66 42.66 -23.57
CA ALA A 580 13.04 42.79 -23.09
C ALA A 580 13.41 41.69 -22.07
N LEU A 581 12.50 41.37 -21.13
CA LEU A 581 12.69 40.26 -20.18
C LEU A 581 12.69 38.89 -20.89
N LEU A 582 11.79 38.66 -21.83
CA LEU A 582 11.75 37.46 -22.67
C LEU A 582 13.02 37.31 -23.49
N GLY A 583 13.64 38.42 -23.93
CA GLY A 583 14.96 38.40 -24.56
C GLY A 583 16.03 37.76 -23.67
N ILE A 584 16.03 38.08 -22.37
CA ILE A 584 16.94 37.49 -21.38
C ILE A 584 16.64 36.00 -21.19
N TRP A 585 15.39 35.63 -20.96
CA TRP A 585 14.99 34.22 -20.76
C TRP A 585 15.24 33.34 -21.99
N LYS A 586 15.13 33.89 -23.20
CA LYS A 586 15.48 33.19 -24.45
C LYS A 586 16.98 33.04 -24.65
N SER A 587 17.78 34.00 -24.18
CA SER A 587 19.24 33.98 -24.35
C SER A 587 19.96 32.95 -23.45
N GLY A 588 19.28 32.42 -22.42
CA GLY A 588 19.79 31.33 -21.57
C GLY A 588 19.12 31.26 -20.19
N LYS A 589 19.22 30.11 -19.51
CA LYS A 589 18.75 29.90 -18.11
C LYS A 589 19.72 30.48 -17.07
N ASP A 590 20.29 31.64 -17.36
CA ASP A 590 21.21 32.30 -16.44
C ASP A 590 20.40 33.00 -15.34
N ILE A 591 20.21 32.28 -14.24
CA ILE A 591 19.43 32.71 -13.08
C ILE A 591 19.90 34.08 -12.57
N GLU A 592 21.19 34.39 -12.66
CA GLU A 592 21.72 35.64 -12.12
C GLU A 592 21.41 36.84 -13.03
N ARG A 593 21.40 36.65 -14.35
CA ARG A 593 20.88 37.64 -15.30
C ARG A 593 19.39 37.86 -15.13
N GLN A 594 18.65 36.79 -14.90
CA GLN A 594 17.22 36.81 -14.67
C GLN A 594 16.87 37.61 -13.40
N LYS A 595 17.53 37.31 -12.28
CA LYS A 595 17.34 38.05 -11.03
C LYS A 595 17.78 39.52 -11.14
N LEU A 596 18.89 39.80 -11.81
CA LEU A 596 19.33 41.18 -12.08
C LEU A 596 18.27 41.97 -12.86
N ALA A 597 17.68 41.36 -13.89
CA ALA A 597 16.66 42.01 -14.70
C ALA A 597 15.41 42.38 -13.89
N ILE A 598 15.02 41.48 -12.97
CA ILE A 598 13.92 41.73 -12.03
C ILE A 598 14.29 42.84 -11.04
N ALA A 599 15.53 42.86 -10.51
CA ALA A 599 16.01 43.92 -9.63
C ALA A 599 16.02 45.29 -10.32
N VAL A 600 16.43 45.38 -11.60
CA VAL A 600 16.39 46.61 -12.41
C VAL A 600 14.95 47.11 -12.59
N CYS A 601 13.98 46.22 -12.81
CA CYS A 601 12.57 46.59 -12.89
C CYS A 601 12.04 47.24 -11.59
N ARG A 602 12.68 46.99 -10.44
CA ARG A 602 12.26 47.49 -9.12
C ARG A 602 12.93 48.79 -8.68
N VAL A 603 13.97 49.26 -9.39
CA VAL A 603 14.69 50.50 -9.02
C VAL A 603 13.73 51.70 -9.01
N PRO A 604 13.61 52.42 -7.88
CA PRO A 604 12.73 53.58 -7.78
C PRO A 604 13.25 54.73 -8.64
N ASN A 605 12.32 55.59 -9.09
CA ASN A 605 12.61 56.81 -9.84
C ASN A 605 13.33 56.62 -11.19
N MET A 606 13.42 55.38 -11.68
CA MET A 606 13.93 55.07 -13.03
C MET A 606 12.80 55.14 -14.07
N THR A 607 13.04 55.80 -15.20
CA THR A 607 12.05 55.88 -16.30
C THR A 607 11.95 54.55 -17.05
N HIS A 608 10.82 54.29 -17.73
CA HIS A 608 10.65 53.04 -18.52
C HIS A 608 11.76 52.87 -19.57
N PHE A 609 12.21 53.97 -20.18
CA PHE A 609 13.29 54.00 -21.16
C PHE A 609 14.61 53.49 -20.55
N PHE A 610 15.04 54.05 -19.42
CA PHE A 610 16.28 53.61 -18.77
C PHE A 610 16.20 52.16 -18.26
N ARG A 611 15.02 51.72 -17.79
CA ARG A 611 14.82 50.30 -17.41
C ARG A 611 15.02 49.37 -18.60
N CYS A 612 14.36 49.64 -19.74
CA CYS A 612 14.55 48.85 -20.94
C CYS A 612 16.00 48.89 -21.43
N CYS A 613 16.68 50.04 -21.36
CA CYS A 613 18.09 50.16 -21.71
C CYS A 613 18.98 49.27 -20.84
N CYS A 614 18.88 49.38 -19.50
CA CYS A 614 19.72 48.58 -18.63
C CYS A 614 19.35 47.07 -18.72
N ILE A 615 18.07 46.69 -18.90
CA ILE A 615 17.66 45.29 -19.17
C ILE A 615 18.26 44.77 -20.49
N SER A 616 18.24 45.57 -21.55
CA SER A 616 18.79 45.18 -22.86
C SER A 616 20.31 45.02 -22.86
N GLN A 617 21.01 45.67 -21.93
CA GLN A 617 22.45 45.50 -21.71
C GLN A 617 22.77 44.22 -20.94
N ILE A 618 21.88 43.73 -20.07
CA ILE A 618 22.14 42.57 -19.19
C ILE A 618 22.68 41.36 -19.97
N PRO A 619 22.12 40.92 -21.12
CA PRO A 619 22.68 39.79 -21.88
C PRO A 619 24.13 39.98 -22.32
N GLN A 620 24.56 41.23 -22.53
CA GLN A 620 25.88 41.58 -23.05
C GLN A 620 26.94 41.72 -21.94
N LEU A 621 26.52 41.82 -20.68
CA LEU A 621 27.43 41.99 -19.55
C LEU A 621 28.23 40.69 -19.27
N PRO A 622 29.48 40.78 -18.81
CA PRO A 622 30.18 39.63 -18.25
C PRO A 622 29.42 39.06 -17.03
N MET A 623 29.36 37.74 -16.87
CA MET A 623 28.65 37.07 -15.77
C MET A 623 29.06 37.60 -14.37
N GLN A 624 30.36 37.85 -14.19
CA GLN A 624 30.89 38.37 -12.92
C GLN A 624 30.29 39.73 -12.58
N VAL A 625 30.13 40.59 -13.60
CA VAL A 625 29.47 41.90 -13.45
C VAL A 625 28.00 41.70 -13.12
N VAL A 626 27.31 40.77 -13.78
CA VAL A 626 25.89 40.46 -13.51
C VAL A 626 25.66 40.03 -12.06
N LYS A 627 26.43 39.05 -11.56
CA LYS A 627 26.32 38.55 -10.18
C LYS A 627 26.54 39.66 -9.17
N SER A 628 27.57 40.46 -9.39
CA SER A 628 27.93 41.55 -8.49
C SER A 628 26.85 42.65 -8.52
N LEU A 629 26.37 43.05 -9.70
CA LEU A 629 25.27 44.00 -9.82
C LEU A 629 24.00 43.50 -9.12
N HIS A 630 23.68 42.21 -9.27
CA HIS A 630 22.48 41.61 -8.67
C HIS A 630 22.58 41.59 -7.13
N GLU A 631 23.69 41.08 -6.60
CA GLU A 631 23.97 41.01 -5.16
C GLU A 631 23.88 42.40 -4.51
N HIS A 632 24.42 43.42 -5.18
CA HIS A 632 24.47 44.79 -4.66
C HIS A 632 23.16 45.56 -4.82
N MET A 633 22.32 45.21 -5.79
CA MET A 633 20.99 45.83 -5.95
C MET A 633 19.94 45.29 -4.99
N ASN A 634 20.11 44.04 -4.53
CA ASN A 634 19.16 43.36 -3.63
C ASN A 634 19.60 43.35 -2.16
N THR A 635 20.69 44.04 -1.81
CA THR A 635 21.22 44.05 -0.45
C THR A 635 20.27 44.80 0.50
N PRO A 636 19.88 44.21 1.64
CA PRO A 636 19.00 44.89 2.61
C PRO A 636 19.64 46.19 3.09
N ARG A 637 18.79 47.14 3.54
CA ARG A 637 19.21 48.52 3.90
C ARG A 637 20.44 48.60 4.80
N ILE A 638 20.66 47.62 5.67
CA ILE A 638 21.75 47.54 6.65
C ILE A 638 23.13 47.32 5.99
N HIS A 639 23.19 46.83 4.76
CA HIS A 639 24.44 46.49 4.06
C HIS A 639 24.66 47.30 2.79
N LYS A 640 23.92 48.40 2.61
CA LYS A 640 24.05 49.23 1.41
C LYS A 640 25.44 49.89 1.31
N ASP A 641 26.16 50.04 2.43
CA ASP A 641 27.53 50.52 2.45
C ASP A 641 28.44 49.61 1.60
N LEU A 642 28.40 48.29 1.82
CA LEU A 642 29.17 47.31 1.05
C LEU A 642 28.83 47.35 -0.44
N SER A 643 27.55 47.48 -0.77
CA SER A 643 27.06 47.55 -2.14
C SER A 643 27.53 48.82 -2.86
N CYS A 644 27.65 49.92 -2.11
CA CYS A 644 28.28 51.13 -2.60
C CYS A 644 29.77 50.92 -2.93
N LEU A 645 30.53 50.25 -2.04
CA LEU A 645 31.96 49.95 -2.26
C LEU A 645 32.19 49.20 -3.57
N LYS A 646 31.45 48.11 -3.74
CA LYS A 646 31.63 47.18 -4.86
C LYS A 646 31.07 47.72 -6.17
N LEU A 647 29.92 48.38 -6.16
CA LEU A 647 29.36 48.98 -7.37
C LEU A 647 30.24 50.12 -7.90
N THR A 648 30.88 50.88 -7.00
CA THR A 648 31.89 51.87 -7.39
C THR A 648 33.03 51.21 -8.15
N ASP A 649 33.57 50.12 -7.62
CA ASP A 649 34.70 49.43 -8.23
C ASP A 649 34.36 48.87 -9.63
N ILE A 650 33.17 48.28 -9.77
CA ILE A 650 32.66 47.74 -11.06
C ILE A 650 32.55 48.85 -12.12
N LEU A 651 32.03 50.02 -11.74
CA LEU A 651 31.86 51.12 -12.68
C LEU A 651 33.18 51.82 -13.00
N ALA A 652 34.08 51.98 -12.03
CA ALA A 652 35.36 52.64 -12.21
C ALA A 652 36.29 51.86 -13.14
N ASN A 653 36.21 50.52 -13.07
CA ASN A 653 37.03 49.61 -13.86
C ASN A 653 36.42 49.28 -15.24
N SER A 654 35.23 49.81 -15.57
CA SER A 654 34.59 49.56 -16.86
C SER A 654 35.01 50.57 -17.93
N ASN A 655 35.49 50.07 -19.07
CA ASN A 655 35.84 50.88 -20.24
C ASN A 655 34.61 51.21 -21.13
N ASP A 656 33.47 50.56 -20.90
CA ASP A 656 32.24 50.80 -21.65
C ASP A 656 31.52 52.05 -21.11
N ARG A 657 31.58 53.13 -21.89
CA ARG A 657 30.96 54.42 -21.52
C ARG A 657 29.44 54.35 -21.47
N ASP A 658 28.81 53.53 -22.30
CA ASP A 658 27.35 53.41 -22.36
C ASP A 658 26.83 52.57 -21.18
N PHE A 659 27.59 51.55 -20.76
CA PHE A 659 27.36 50.83 -19.51
C PHE A 659 27.54 51.76 -18.29
N VAL A 660 28.70 52.43 -18.20
CA VAL A 660 28.98 53.33 -17.07
C VAL A 660 27.92 54.42 -16.98
N GLN A 661 27.46 54.96 -18.11
CA GLN A 661 26.41 55.98 -18.12
C GLN A 661 25.01 55.44 -17.73
N CYS A 662 24.61 54.22 -18.14
CA CYS A 662 23.33 53.60 -17.71
C CYS A 662 23.34 53.34 -16.19
N TRP A 663 24.44 52.82 -15.67
CA TRP A 663 24.54 52.29 -14.31
C TRP A 663 25.04 53.31 -13.26
N LYS A 664 25.68 54.40 -13.67
CA LYS A 664 26.07 55.52 -12.79
C LYS A 664 24.89 56.16 -12.08
N ILE A 665 23.71 56.17 -12.72
CA ILE A 665 22.46 56.65 -12.11
C ILE A 665 22.03 55.74 -10.96
N VAL A 666 22.30 54.43 -11.06
CA VAL A 666 22.02 53.46 -9.98
C VAL A 666 22.98 53.66 -8.81
N LEU A 667 24.30 53.82 -9.05
CA LEU A 667 25.29 54.06 -7.99
C LEU A 667 25.06 55.38 -7.23
N TYR A 668 24.68 56.45 -7.94
CA TYR A 668 24.39 57.72 -7.31
C TYR A 668 23.22 57.62 -6.32
N ASN A 669 22.14 56.92 -6.70
CA ASN A 669 21.00 56.68 -5.81
C ASN A 669 21.37 55.87 -4.56
N ILE A 670 22.37 54.99 -4.62
CA ILE A 670 22.85 54.20 -3.47
C ILE A 670 23.71 55.07 -2.53
N ILE A 671 24.62 55.90 -3.06
CA ILE A 671 25.47 56.81 -2.26
C ILE A 671 24.62 57.81 -1.46
N GLU A 672 23.51 58.29 -2.03
CA GLU A 672 22.59 59.18 -1.31
C GLU A 672 21.93 58.52 -0.09
N GLU A 673 21.81 57.18 -0.09
CA GLU A 673 21.16 56.44 1.00
C GLU A 673 22.12 56.06 2.16
N VAL A 674 23.46 56.07 1.99
CA VAL A 674 24.44 55.49 2.96
C VAL A 674 25.53 56.46 3.47
N SER A 675 25.35 57.76 3.25
CA SER A 675 26.44 58.73 3.29
C SER A 675 27.20 58.90 4.61
N ASP A 676 26.62 58.49 5.74
CA ASP A 676 27.15 58.82 7.07
C ASP A 676 27.94 57.66 7.72
N THR A 677 27.83 56.44 7.18
CA THR A 677 28.40 55.19 7.74
C THR A 677 29.53 54.59 6.91
N ILE A 678 29.60 54.93 5.62
CA ILE A 678 30.50 54.30 4.64
C ILE A 678 32.00 54.39 4.97
N LEU A 679 32.44 55.45 5.67
CA LEU A 679 33.86 55.68 5.96
C LEU A 679 34.39 54.74 7.05
N GLU A 680 33.68 54.64 8.17
CA GLU A 680 34.01 53.73 9.27
C GLU A 680 33.88 52.27 8.78
N TYR A 681 32.80 51.98 8.04
CA TYR A 681 32.59 50.68 7.43
C TYR A 681 33.76 50.28 6.51
N SER A 682 34.23 51.20 5.66
CA SER A 682 35.35 50.91 4.74
C SER A 682 36.66 50.60 5.46
N LEU A 683 36.94 51.22 6.62
CA LEU A 683 38.18 50.98 7.38
C LEU A 683 38.16 49.65 8.15
N ASP A 684 36.98 49.23 8.62
CA ASP A 684 36.81 47.96 9.31
C ASP A 684 36.77 46.76 8.34
N HIS A 685 36.46 47.00 7.06
CA HIS A 685 36.15 45.94 6.08
C HIS A 685 37.02 45.92 4.81
N LEU A 686 37.80 46.95 4.52
CA LEU A 686 38.74 46.94 3.40
C LEU A 686 40.17 46.81 3.91
N LYS A 687 40.98 46.01 3.19
CA LYS A 687 42.44 46.06 3.37
C LYS A 687 42.95 47.42 2.93
N GLU A 688 44.17 47.74 3.31
CA GLU A 688 44.75 49.07 3.16
C GLU A 688 44.81 49.45 1.70
N SER A 689 45.44 48.61 0.88
CA SER A 689 45.60 48.83 -0.55
C SER A 689 44.24 48.95 -1.25
N GLU A 690 43.24 48.18 -0.82
CA GLU A 690 41.88 48.20 -1.35
C GLU A 690 41.14 49.48 -0.95
N TRP A 691 41.33 49.93 0.28
CA TRP A 691 40.77 51.16 0.82
C TRP A 691 41.34 52.40 0.10
N PHE A 692 42.66 52.43 -0.11
CA PHE A 692 43.34 53.45 -0.91
C PHE A 692 42.84 53.46 -2.36
N HIS A 693 42.72 52.28 -2.98
CA HIS A 693 42.28 52.13 -4.37
C HIS A 693 40.82 52.55 -4.57
N TRP A 694 39.91 52.08 -3.71
CA TRP A 694 38.49 52.40 -3.79
C TRP A 694 38.24 53.91 -3.66
N THR A 695 38.98 54.58 -2.77
CA THR A 695 38.91 56.04 -2.59
C THR A 695 39.28 56.79 -3.88
N LEU A 696 40.29 56.31 -4.62
CA LEU A 696 40.66 56.85 -5.94
C LEU A 696 39.61 56.54 -7.03
N ASN A 697 38.98 55.38 -6.99
CA ASN A 697 37.92 55.00 -7.95
C ASN A 697 36.66 55.87 -7.80
N LEU A 698 36.27 56.20 -6.56
CA LEU A 698 35.24 57.20 -6.29
C LEU A 698 35.62 58.57 -6.87
N HIS A 699 36.88 58.97 -6.73
CA HIS A 699 37.39 60.22 -7.27
C HIS A 699 37.23 60.31 -8.79
N ALA A 700 37.54 59.24 -9.52
CA ALA A 700 37.44 59.18 -10.98
C ALA A 700 35.99 59.21 -11.48
N LEU A 701 35.08 58.42 -10.90
CA LEU A 701 33.69 58.31 -11.35
C LEU A 701 32.87 59.58 -11.14
N PHE A 702 33.15 60.29 -10.05
CA PHE A 702 32.43 61.49 -9.63
C PHE A 702 33.29 62.75 -9.69
N LEU A 703 34.35 62.77 -10.51
CA LEU A 703 35.25 63.93 -10.65
C LEU A 703 34.48 65.24 -10.87
N ASN A 704 33.48 65.22 -11.76
CA ASN A 704 32.62 66.38 -12.05
C ASN A 704 31.74 66.81 -10.86
N THR A 705 31.45 65.90 -9.93
CA THR A 705 30.66 66.15 -8.71
C THR A 705 31.56 66.60 -7.56
N ILE A 706 32.76 66.02 -7.39
CA ILE A 706 33.76 66.34 -6.35
C ILE A 706 34.39 67.72 -6.57
N MET A 707 34.63 68.08 -7.84
CA MET A 707 35.19 69.38 -8.21
C MET A 707 34.16 70.53 -8.20
N ASN A 708 32.87 70.21 -8.13
CA ASN A 708 31.80 71.21 -8.21
C ASN A 708 31.41 71.71 -6.82
N SER A 709 32.00 72.83 -6.40
CA SER A 709 31.78 73.44 -5.08
C SER A 709 30.36 73.97 -4.82
N LYS A 710 29.44 73.90 -5.80
CA LYS A 710 28.04 74.35 -5.66
C LYS A 710 27.10 73.30 -5.04
N ILE A 711 27.49 72.04 -5.04
CA ILE A 711 26.74 70.94 -4.44
C ILE A 711 27.52 70.52 -3.20
N SER A 712 26.96 70.61 -2.00
CA SER A 712 27.64 70.15 -0.77
C SER A 712 27.78 68.62 -0.81
N PRO A 713 28.95 68.05 -1.15
CA PRO A 713 29.10 66.62 -1.26
C PRO A 713 29.25 66.01 0.14
N ARG A 714 28.91 64.72 0.26
CA ARG A 714 29.10 63.95 1.51
C ARG A 714 30.59 63.80 1.84
N ARG A 715 30.94 63.52 3.11
CA ARG A 715 32.32 63.52 3.67
C ARG A 715 33.33 62.74 2.82
N ILE A 716 32.91 61.63 2.23
CA ILE A 716 33.75 60.78 1.39
C ILE A 716 34.08 61.37 0.01
N LEU A 717 33.26 62.30 -0.47
CA LEU A 717 33.48 63.06 -1.71
C LEU A 717 34.13 64.44 -1.43
N GLN A 718 34.70 64.67 -0.23
CA GLN A 718 35.40 65.90 0.16
C GLN A 718 36.92 65.87 -0.13
N ARG A 719 37.52 67.02 -0.37
CA ARG A 719 38.92 67.16 -0.84
C ARG A 719 40.02 66.84 0.19
N GLN A 720 39.87 67.19 1.47
CA GLN A 720 40.93 67.09 2.48
C GLN A 720 41.30 65.64 2.83
N PHE A 721 40.30 64.76 2.85
CA PHE A 721 40.48 63.33 3.12
C PHE A 721 41.42 62.67 2.09
N HIS A 722 41.30 63.03 0.81
CA HIS A 722 42.11 62.45 -0.26
C HIS A 722 43.60 62.88 -0.22
N GLN A 723 43.99 63.91 0.56
CA GLN A 723 45.40 64.38 0.66
C GLN A 723 46.25 63.61 1.68
N MET A 724 45.70 63.27 2.85
CA MET A 724 46.38 62.44 3.87
C MET A 724 46.64 61.02 3.34
N VAL A 725 45.65 60.51 2.60
CA VAL A 725 45.66 59.21 1.94
C VAL A 725 46.84 59.10 0.96
N GLU A 726 47.29 60.21 0.39
CA GLU A 726 48.44 60.27 -0.52
C GLU A 726 49.79 59.98 0.20
N GLN A 727 49.97 60.40 1.46
CA GLN A 727 51.25 60.26 2.19
C GLN A 727 51.49 58.87 2.79
N LEU A 728 50.43 58.21 3.27
CA LEU A 728 50.51 56.83 3.79
C LEU A 728 50.79 55.81 2.69
N SER A 729 50.59 56.20 1.43
CA SER A 729 50.79 55.33 0.27
C SER A 729 52.24 54.79 0.16
N GLU A 730 53.24 55.50 0.70
CA GLU A 730 54.65 55.09 0.68
C GLU A 730 54.98 53.87 1.57
N PHE A 731 54.13 53.54 2.55
CA PHE A 731 54.35 52.46 3.52
C PHE A 731 53.36 51.29 3.39
N ILE A 732 52.51 51.29 2.35
CA ILE A 732 51.49 50.26 2.11
C ILE A 732 52.03 48.82 2.27
N PRO A 733 53.19 48.44 1.69
CA PRO A 733 53.67 47.06 1.78
C PRO A 733 54.03 46.63 3.20
N THR A 734 54.44 47.58 4.05
CA THR A 734 54.86 47.31 5.43
C THR A 734 53.67 47.22 6.37
N LEU A 735 52.67 48.07 6.15
CA LEU A 735 51.45 48.07 6.95
C LEU A 735 50.60 46.83 6.69
N ALA A 736 50.47 46.41 5.43
CA ALA A 736 49.72 45.20 5.08
C ALA A 736 50.26 43.94 5.78
N ARG A 737 51.59 43.80 5.88
CA ARG A 737 52.25 42.64 6.51
C ARG A 737 52.15 42.65 8.03
N LEU A 738 52.20 43.85 8.61
CA LEU A 738 52.03 44.03 10.04
C LEU A 738 50.59 43.76 10.50
N GLN A 739 49.59 44.18 9.72
CA GLN A 739 48.18 43.86 9.98
C GLN A 739 47.94 42.35 10.07
N GLU A 740 48.52 41.63 9.13
CA GLU A 740 48.29 40.19 8.95
C GLU A 740 48.81 39.36 10.15
N LYS A 741 49.88 39.80 10.81
CA LYS A 741 50.60 39.00 11.81
C LYS A 741 50.34 39.41 13.27
N VAL A 742 49.70 40.55 13.49
CA VAL A 742 49.39 41.09 14.84
C VAL A 742 47.87 41.01 15.13
N SER A 743 47.15 40.08 14.51
CA SER A 743 45.68 39.99 14.51
C SER A 743 45.03 40.05 15.90
N ASP A 744 45.69 39.52 16.93
CA ASP A 744 45.17 39.50 18.30
C ASP A 744 45.29 40.85 19.05
N ASN A 745 46.08 41.79 18.52
CA ASN A 745 46.27 43.16 19.02
C ASN A 745 46.00 44.21 17.91
N PHE A 746 44.87 44.05 17.19
CA PHE A 746 44.37 44.92 16.10
C PHE A 746 44.40 46.44 16.39
N LEU A 747 44.37 46.79 17.67
CA LEU A 747 44.40 48.14 18.18
C LEU A 747 45.73 48.87 17.92
N SER A 748 46.85 48.14 17.88
CA SER A 748 48.18 48.71 17.61
C SER A 748 48.35 49.05 16.13
N TYR A 749 47.51 48.48 15.27
CA TYR A 749 47.49 48.66 13.83
C TYR A 749 46.58 49.81 13.36
N GLN A 750 45.30 49.81 13.77
CA GLN A 750 44.35 50.87 13.41
C GLN A 750 44.81 52.28 13.85
N SER A 751 45.53 52.34 14.97
CA SER A 751 46.10 53.59 15.51
C SER A 751 47.16 54.21 14.59
N ILE A 752 47.69 53.46 13.62
CA ILE A 752 48.66 53.92 12.62
C ILE A 752 47.94 54.49 11.37
N ILE A 753 46.75 53.99 10.99
CA ILE A 753 46.03 54.35 9.74
C ILE A 753 45.07 55.55 9.88
N ILE A 754 44.35 55.64 11.01
CA ILE A 754 43.39 56.73 11.27
C ILE A 754 44.13 58.09 11.45
N GLY A 755 45.45 58.03 11.67
CA GLY A 755 46.34 59.16 11.85
C GLY A 755 46.56 59.49 13.33
N CYS A 756 47.82 59.69 13.72
CA CYS A 756 48.19 60.21 15.04
C CYS A 756 48.66 61.68 14.92
N PRO A 757 48.74 62.43 16.04
CA PRO A 757 49.33 63.77 16.02
C PRO A 757 50.78 63.74 15.50
N GLU A 758 51.15 64.75 14.74
CA GLU A 758 52.41 64.85 13.97
C GLU A 758 53.74 64.46 14.69
N PRO A 759 53.97 64.66 16.02
CA PRO A 759 55.28 64.38 16.66
C PRO A 759 55.65 62.90 16.88
N VAL A 760 54.65 62.04 17.15
CA VAL A 760 54.86 60.60 17.47
C VAL A 760 55.09 59.79 16.19
N TRP A 761 54.47 60.25 15.09
CA TRP A 761 54.65 59.71 13.74
C TRP A 761 56.14 59.67 13.33
N ILE A 762 56.90 60.72 13.64
CA ILE A 762 58.26 60.92 13.11
C ILE A 762 59.36 60.15 13.89
N THR A 763 59.27 60.03 15.22
CA THR A 763 60.40 59.60 16.08
C THR A 763 60.48 58.11 16.37
N ASN A 764 59.35 57.38 16.42
CA ASN A 764 59.31 55.97 16.83
C ASN A 764 58.63 55.07 15.79
N LEU A 765 57.48 55.50 15.24
CA LEU A 765 56.73 54.71 14.27
C LEU A 765 57.45 54.65 12.91
N LEU A 766 58.03 55.77 12.47
CA LEU A 766 58.78 55.80 11.21
C LEU A 766 60.05 54.92 11.23
N PRO A 767 60.92 54.91 12.28
CA PRO A 767 62.02 53.95 12.38
C PRO A 767 61.59 52.48 12.52
N LEU A 768 60.50 52.20 13.25
CA LEU A 768 59.94 50.84 13.37
C LEU A 768 59.41 50.33 12.03
N LEU A 769 58.66 51.16 11.28
CA LEU A 769 58.20 50.83 9.93
C LEU A 769 59.38 50.69 8.95
N ARG A 770 60.48 51.43 9.15
CA ARG A 770 61.71 51.22 8.37
C ARG A 770 62.41 49.90 8.70
N ALA A 771 62.52 49.52 9.98
CA ALA A 771 63.13 48.24 10.39
C ALA A 771 62.30 47.03 9.93
N LEU A 772 60.97 47.08 10.09
CA LEU A 772 60.06 46.08 9.53
C LEU A 772 60.17 46.02 8.01
N ARG A 773 60.29 47.17 7.33
CA ARG A 773 60.52 47.20 5.89
C ARG A 773 61.84 46.55 5.47
N VAL A 774 62.90 46.66 6.27
CA VAL A 774 64.19 45.99 6.02
C VAL A 774 64.08 44.49 6.24
N ALA A 775 63.34 44.06 7.27
CA ALA A 775 63.12 42.64 7.59
C ALA A 775 62.09 41.94 6.70
N GLN A 776 61.44 42.65 5.78
CA GLN A 776 60.45 42.08 4.88
C GLN A 776 61.01 40.88 4.12
N GLU A 777 60.28 39.76 4.17
CA GLU A 777 60.58 38.50 3.46
C GLU A 777 61.78 37.74 4.04
N GLN A 778 62.32 38.21 5.16
CA GLN A 778 63.30 37.47 5.91
C GLN A 778 62.58 36.56 6.92
N PRO A 779 63.11 35.37 7.24
CA PRO A 779 62.52 34.48 8.26
C PRO A 779 62.23 35.22 9.57
N ALA A 780 63.14 36.12 9.95
CA ALA A 780 63.08 36.97 11.14
C ALA A 780 61.79 37.82 11.26
N GLU A 781 61.09 38.07 10.16
CA GLU A 781 59.89 38.90 10.11
C GLU A 781 58.75 38.39 11.01
N GLN A 782 58.47 37.09 11.05
CA GLN A 782 57.34 36.56 11.85
C GLN A 782 57.60 36.71 13.35
N LEU A 783 58.84 36.41 13.75
CA LEU A 783 59.34 36.63 15.10
C LEU A 783 59.29 38.12 15.47
N MET A 784 59.75 39.00 14.56
CA MET A 784 59.65 40.45 14.75
C MET A 784 58.20 40.92 14.88
N HIS A 785 57.26 40.35 14.13
CA HIS A 785 55.83 40.66 14.27
C HIS A 785 55.27 40.22 15.63
N GLY A 786 55.62 39.03 16.13
CA GLY A 786 55.27 38.59 17.49
C GLY A 786 55.78 39.56 18.57
N ILE A 787 56.96 40.15 18.33
CA ILE A 787 57.57 41.18 19.19
C ILE A 787 56.87 42.55 19.03
N VAL A 788 56.53 43.00 17.82
CA VAL A 788 55.74 44.24 17.57
C VAL A 788 54.34 44.13 18.15
N GLY A 789 53.75 42.93 18.15
CA GLY A 789 52.43 42.67 18.70
C GLY A 789 52.30 42.99 20.19
N ARG A 790 53.43 43.23 20.88
CA ARG A 790 53.45 43.68 22.27
C ARG A 790 53.38 45.22 22.41
N LEU A 791 53.32 46.00 21.32
CA LEU A 791 53.25 47.48 21.34
C LEU A 791 51.94 47.99 21.98
N THR A 792 52.03 48.96 22.90
CA THR A 792 50.86 49.50 23.62
C THR A 792 50.17 50.67 22.88
N LYS A 793 48.85 50.86 23.08
CA LYS A 793 48.03 51.98 22.51
C LYS A 793 48.57 53.39 22.81
N ASP A 794 49.31 53.54 23.91
CA ASP A 794 49.92 54.79 24.36
C ASP A 794 51.40 54.93 23.96
N PHE A 795 51.94 53.93 23.25
CA PHE A 795 53.29 53.88 22.68
C PHE A 795 54.47 53.89 23.69
N LYS A 796 54.30 53.44 24.94
CA LYS A 796 55.35 53.48 26.00
C LYS A 796 56.52 52.50 25.84
N ASN A 797 56.29 51.31 25.28
CA ASN A 797 57.31 50.27 25.13
C ASN A 797 57.96 50.24 23.73
N ALA A 798 57.64 51.21 22.87
CA ALA A 798 58.12 51.30 21.49
C ALA A 798 59.66 51.21 21.36
N PHE A 799 60.41 51.69 22.37
CA PHE A 799 61.88 51.67 22.37
C PHE A 799 62.49 50.26 22.52
N LYS A 800 62.02 49.45 23.49
CA LYS A 800 62.54 48.09 23.74
C LYS A 800 62.24 47.14 22.57
N ILE A 801 61.03 47.26 22.02
CA ILE A 801 60.59 46.53 20.83
C ILE A 801 61.45 46.90 19.63
N SER A 802 61.71 48.20 19.42
CA SER A 802 62.59 48.65 18.34
C SER A 802 64.02 48.11 18.48
N GLN A 803 64.56 47.94 19.69
CA GLN A 803 65.92 47.39 19.89
C GLN A 803 66.00 45.87 19.65
N CYS A 804 65.02 45.10 20.12
CA CYS A 804 64.97 43.65 19.90
C CYS A 804 64.82 43.32 18.40
N ILE A 805 63.96 44.07 17.69
CA ILE A 805 63.78 43.94 16.24
C ILE A 805 65.06 44.31 15.48
N GLN A 806 65.84 45.26 15.97
CA GLN A 806 67.13 45.58 15.35
C GLN A 806 68.17 44.46 15.54
N ALA A 807 68.22 43.81 16.70
CA ALA A 807 69.14 42.70 16.96
C ALA A 807 68.84 41.44 16.13
N LEU A 808 67.58 41.25 15.74
CA LEU A 808 67.14 40.13 14.90
C LEU A 808 67.46 40.28 13.41
N LEU A 809 68.00 41.44 12.97
CA LEU A 809 68.35 41.66 11.56
C LEU A 809 69.65 40.96 11.15
N ASP A 810 70.50 40.56 12.11
CA ASP A 810 71.85 40.05 11.87
C ASP A 810 72.02 38.55 12.26
N ILE A 811 70.92 37.77 12.34
CA ILE A 811 70.92 36.35 12.77
C ILE A 811 70.95 35.34 11.63
N THR A 812 71.43 34.12 11.89
CA THR A 812 71.42 32.96 11.00
C THR A 812 70.08 32.19 11.05
N PRO A 813 69.77 31.33 10.06
CA PRO A 813 68.54 30.51 10.04
C PRO A 813 68.39 29.57 11.25
N GLU A 814 69.49 28.99 11.70
CA GLU A 814 69.54 28.11 12.86
C GLU A 814 69.27 28.90 14.15
N GLY A 815 69.89 30.09 14.29
CA GLY A 815 69.59 31.03 15.37
C GLY A 815 68.14 31.51 15.37
N PHE A 816 67.54 31.69 14.20
CA PHE A 816 66.12 32.00 14.05
C PHE A 816 65.21 30.87 14.56
N SER A 817 65.44 29.62 14.15
CA SER A 817 64.64 28.48 14.61
C SER A 817 64.76 28.25 16.12
N ALA A 818 65.95 28.50 16.68
CA ALA A 818 66.15 28.49 18.13
C ALA A 818 65.32 29.59 18.82
N CYS A 819 65.32 30.82 18.30
CA CYS A 819 64.51 31.91 18.83
C CYS A 819 63.00 31.61 18.78
N GLU A 820 62.53 31.01 17.68
CA GLU A 820 61.13 30.63 17.47
C GLU A 820 60.66 29.57 18.49
N ARG A 821 61.39 28.47 18.63
CA ARG A 821 61.03 27.40 19.60
C ARG A 821 61.07 27.87 21.05
N ILE A 822 61.95 28.81 21.37
CA ILE A 822 62.02 29.42 22.69
C ILE A 822 60.82 30.33 22.92
N LEU A 823 60.40 31.12 21.92
CA LEU A 823 59.18 31.93 22.00
C LEU A 823 57.93 31.05 22.17
N GLU A 824 57.80 29.98 21.38
CA GLU A 824 56.66 29.04 21.45
C GLU A 824 56.59 28.32 22.79
N SER A 825 57.72 27.76 23.25
CA SER A 825 57.75 27.05 24.53
C SER A 825 57.51 27.98 25.73
N HIS A 826 57.89 29.25 25.63
CA HIS A 826 57.57 30.26 26.65
C HIS A 826 56.07 30.57 26.73
N GLU A 827 55.37 30.48 25.60
CA GLU A 827 53.91 30.65 25.55
C GLU A 827 53.16 29.42 26.12
N GLU A 828 53.81 28.25 26.20
CA GLU A 828 53.29 27.02 26.82
C GLU A 828 53.54 26.94 28.34
N LYS A 829 52.48 27.02 29.14
CA LYS A 829 52.55 27.07 30.62
C LYS A 829 53.03 25.78 31.31
N ASP A 830 52.86 24.64 30.65
CA ASP A 830 53.14 23.31 31.24
C ASP A 830 54.58 22.85 30.99
N VAL A 831 55.33 23.59 30.17
CA VAL A 831 56.75 23.35 29.94
C VAL A 831 57.50 24.05 31.07
N PRO A 832 58.16 23.31 31.98
CA PRO A 832 58.89 23.94 33.07
C PRO A 832 59.96 24.88 32.51
N THR A 833 60.19 26.02 33.16
CA THR A 833 61.28 26.94 32.78
C THR A 833 62.62 26.20 32.74
N SER A 834 62.84 25.17 33.57
CA SER A 834 64.02 24.32 33.49
C SER A 834 64.17 23.57 32.17
N VAL A 835 63.07 23.20 31.51
CA VAL A 835 63.07 22.54 30.19
C VAL A 835 63.35 23.57 29.09
N GLN A 836 62.79 24.78 29.19
CA GLN A 836 63.09 25.89 28.28
C GLN A 836 64.55 26.34 28.40
N GLU A 837 65.08 26.44 29.63
CA GLU A 837 66.48 26.78 29.91
C GLU A 837 67.45 25.67 29.49
N VAL A 838 67.06 24.39 29.61
CA VAL A 838 67.84 23.25 29.09
C VAL A 838 67.84 23.24 27.57
N ALA A 839 66.71 23.56 26.94
CA ALA A 839 66.63 23.72 25.49
C ALA A 839 67.48 24.92 25.02
N LEU A 840 67.39 26.05 25.70
CA LEU A 840 68.18 27.27 25.41
C LEU A 840 69.68 27.04 25.61
N ALA A 841 70.09 26.36 26.69
CA ALA A 841 71.49 25.98 26.92
C ALA A 841 71.99 24.96 25.90
N GLY A 842 71.12 24.05 25.45
CA GLY A 842 71.39 23.13 24.34
C GLY A 842 71.70 23.89 23.05
N TRP A 843 70.96 24.96 22.75
CA TRP A 843 71.24 25.82 21.60
C TRP A 843 72.51 26.67 21.78
N PHE A 844 72.81 27.18 22.98
CA PHE A 844 74.06 27.93 23.20
C PHE A 844 75.33 27.08 23.06
N LEU A 845 75.23 25.79 23.41
CA LEU A 845 76.27 24.78 23.28
C LEU A 845 76.38 24.18 21.88
N ASP A 846 75.44 24.50 21.00
CA ASP A 846 75.46 24.04 19.62
C ASP A 846 76.58 24.79 18.87
N ASP A 847 77.59 24.03 18.41
CA ASP A 847 78.75 24.57 17.69
C ASP A 847 78.34 25.26 16.38
N ASP A 848 77.12 25.01 15.89
CA ASP A 848 76.56 25.61 14.69
C ASP A 848 75.99 27.05 14.93
N MET A 849 75.95 27.57 16.17
CA MET A 849 75.45 28.93 16.48
C MET A 849 76.53 30.03 16.43
N THR A 850 76.24 31.14 15.74
CA THR A 850 77.16 32.30 15.65
C THR A 850 77.04 33.29 16.82
N GLU A 851 78.01 34.20 16.97
CA GLU A 851 77.94 35.27 17.98
C GLU A 851 76.73 36.21 17.78
N GLY A 852 76.26 36.38 16.53
CA GLY A 852 75.03 37.12 16.22
C GLY A 852 73.77 36.41 16.73
N ASP A 853 73.71 35.09 16.56
CA ASP A 853 72.60 34.26 17.06
C ASP A 853 72.53 34.27 18.59
N LYS A 854 73.70 34.16 19.23
CA LYS A 854 73.83 34.24 20.68
C LYS A 854 73.39 35.63 21.20
N ALA A 855 73.72 36.72 20.49
CA ALA A 855 73.28 38.08 20.84
C ALA A 855 71.76 38.28 20.68
N ALA A 856 71.16 37.70 19.65
CA ALA A 856 69.71 37.76 19.43
C ALA A 856 68.93 36.88 20.41
N LEU A 857 69.38 35.65 20.68
CA LEU A 857 68.83 34.80 21.74
C LEU A 857 68.90 35.49 23.11
N LYS A 858 69.94 36.28 23.35
CA LYS A 858 70.08 37.11 24.56
C LYS A 858 69.10 38.29 24.58
N ALA A 859 68.95 39.03 23.48
CA ALA A 859 67.97 40.12 23.37
C ALA A 859 66.52 39.62 23.49
N LEU A 860 66.24 38.42 22.97
CA LEU A 860 64.97 37.73 23.12
C LEU A 860 64.77 37.26 24.56
N ALA A 861 65.77 36.64 25.19
CA ALA A 861 65.72 36.25 26.60
C ALA A 861 65.48 37.44 27.54
N VAL A 862 65.96 38.65 27.20
CA VAL A 862 65.65 39.89 27.95
C VAL A 862 64.22 40.38 27.71
N THR A 863 63.69 40.17 26.51
CA THR A 863 62.30 40.48 26.16
C THR A 863 61.32 39.49 26.84
N LEU A 864 61.77 38.26 27.12
CA LEU A 864 61.00 37.14 27.69
C LEU A 864 61.32 36.78 29.16
N ASP A 865 62.35 37.38 29.77
CA ASP A 865 62.78 37.16 31.16
C ASP A 865 63.35 35.74 31.48
N LEU A 866 64.22 35.18 30.62
CA LEU A 866 64.82 33.82 30.75
C LEU A 866 66.33 33.81 31.11
N ARG A 867 66.86 32.73 31.71
CA ARG A 867 68.32 32.55 32.02
C ARG A 867 69.08 31.84 30.90
N ALA A 868 70.20 32.42 30.47
CA ALA A 868 71.08 31.87 29.45
C ALA A 868 72.38 31.27 30.05
N PHE A 869 72.72 30.02 29.70
CA PHE A 869 73.95 29.34 30.11
C PHE A 869 74.83 29.07 28.88
N GLU A 870 75.90 29.85 28.70
CA GLU A 870 76.70 29.87 27.45
C GLU A 870 77.76 28.74 27.38
N ASP A 871 78.40 28.36 28.50
CA ASP A 871 79.47 27.33 28.55
C ASP A 871 78.95 25.92 28.93
N GLY A 872 77.66 25.70 28.72
CA GLY A 872 76.95 24.48 29.10
C GLY A 872 76.44 24.47 30.52
N ILE A 873 75.52 23.54 30.80
CA ILE A 873 74.86 23.43 32.11
C ILE A 873 75.89 22.86 33.10
N PRO A 874 76.39 23.67 34.07
CA PRO A 874 77.41 23.20 35.00
C PRO A 874 76.89 22.03 35.86
N ASN A 875 77.77 21.16 36.35
CA ASN A 875 77.39 19.96 37.13
C ASN A 875 76.54 20.28 38.37
N GLU A 876 76.63 21.50 38.90
CA GLU A 876 75.78 21.97 40.01
C GLU A 876 74.29 22.12 39.62
N TYR A 877 73.97 22.13 38.32
CA TYR A 877 72.63 22.21 37.75
C TYR A 877 72.13 20.88 37.12
N TRP A 878 72.71 19.73 37.51
CA TRP A 878 72.30 18.38 37.02
C TRP A 878 70.80 18.09 37.19
N TYR A 879 70.15 18.78 38.13
CA TYR A 879 68.72 18.69 38.36
C TYR A 879 67.88 19.19 37.17
N LEU A 880 68.37 20.15 36.37
CA LEU A 880 67.67 20.64 35.17
C LEU A 880 67.56 19.53 34.12
N LEU A 881 68.64 18.78 33.89
CA LEU A 881 68.69 17.66 32.94
C LEU A 881 67.80 16.48 33.38
N SER A 882 67.79 16.20 34.68
CA SER A 882 66.92 15.15 35.24
C SER A 882 65.45 15.52 35.15
N SER A 883 65.12 16.80 35.33
CA SER A 883 63.78 17.36 35.15
C SER A 883 63.26 17.17 33.72
N ALA A 884 64.09 17.49 32.71
CA ALA A 884 63.72 17.35 31.31
C ALA A 884 63.53 15.88 30.87
N ARG A 885 64.39 14.96 31.32
CA ARG A 885 64.25 13.53 31.01
C ARG A 885 62.94 12.96 31.54
N HIS A 886 62.64 13.26 32.81
CA HIS A 886 61.43 12.77 33.44
C HIS A 886 60.16 13.30 32.76
N TYR A 887 60.18 14.56 32.31
CA TYR A 887 59.07 15.17 31.59
C TYR A 887 58.66 14.36 30.34
N TYR A 888 59.61 13.89 29.53
CA TYR A 888 59.30 13.18 28.28
C TYR A 888 58.85 11.72 28.46
N GLU A 889 59.49 10.96 29.36
CA GLU A 889 59.10 9.56 29.64
C GLU A 889 57.65 9.48 30.17
N GLU A 890 57.21 10.50 30.89
CA GLU A 890 55.84 10.61 31.40
C GLU A 890 54.80 10.88 30.29
N GLN A 891 55.13 11.62 29.24
CA GLN A 891 54.15 11.95 28.19
C GLN A 891 53.77 10.72 27.36
N GLU A 892 54.72 9.85 27.05
CA GLU A 892 54.49 8.64 26.26
C GLU A 892 53.54 7.65 26.97
N LYS A 893 53.81 7.39 28.25
CA LYS A 893 53.01 6.46 29.05
C LYS A 893 51.55 6.91 29.21
N LYS A 894 51.31 8.22 29.28
CA LYS A 894 49.97 8.79 29.42
C LYS A 894 49.10 8.53 28.20
N VAL A 895 49.66 8.55 27.00
CA VAL A 895 48.90 8.39 25.75
C VAL A 895 48.35 6.97 25.60
N LEU A 896 49.15 5.95 25.89
CA LEU A 896 48.72 4.55 25.74
C LEU A 896 47.71 4.13 26.80
N ALA A 897 47.93 4.53 28.06
CA ALA A 897 46.99 4.28 29.13
C ALA A 897 45.62 4.92 28.86
N GLU A 898 45.60 6.05 28.16
CA GLU A 898 44.36 6.76 27.86
C GLU A 898 43.50 6.02 26.82
N ALA A 899 44.09 5.36 25.83
CA ALA A 899 43.34 4.63 24.81
C ALA A 899 42.57 3.43 25.38
N ASP A 900 43.24 2.59 26.17
CA ASP A 900 42.62 1.40 26.79
C ASP A 900 41.53 1.82 27.79
N ARG A 901 41.81 2.86 28.57
CA ARG A 901 40.84 3.44 29.52
C ARG A 901 39.57 3.88 28.79
N LEU A 902 39.68 4.48 27.60
CA LEU A 902 38.53 5.00 26.86
C LEU A 902 37.61 3.88 26.34
N ASP A 903 38.12 2.70 25.97
CA ASP A 903 37.28 1.58 25.50
C ASP A 903 36.57 0.87 26.66
N ASP A 904 37.27 0.65 27.77
CA ASP A 904 36.66 0.17 29.01
C ASP A 904 35.58 1.13 29.51
N ILE A 905 35.85 2.44 29.41
CA ILE A 905 34.87 3.48 29.71
C ILE A 905 33.68 3.40 28.76
N LYS A 906 33.87 3.17 27.45
CA LYS A 906 32.77 2.99 26.51
C LYS A 906 31.82 1.87 26.95
N ILE A 907 32.37 0.72 27.33
CA ILE A 907 31.60 -0.45 27.76
C ILE A 907 30.94 -0.19 29.12
N ALA A 908 31.67 0.37 30.08
CA ALA A 908 31.17 0.67 31.41
C ALA A 908 30.09 1.77 31.39
N LEU A 909 30.27 2.79 30.55
CA LEU A 909 29.30 3.86 30.33
C LEU A 909 28.04 3.29 29.70
N LYS A 910 28.14 2.47 28.64
CA LYS A 910 26.96 1.81 28.06
C LYS A 910 26.19 0.94 29.05
N LYS A 911 26.90 0.19 29.90
CA LYS A 911 26.27 -0.65 30.92
C LYS A 911 25.50 0.16 31.98
N ARG A 912 25.86 1.43 32.16
CA ARG A 912 25.28 2.30 33.17
C ARG A 912 24.24 3.27 32.60
N ASP A 913 24.52 3.81 31.42
CA ASP A 913 23.72 4.79 30.70
C ASP A 913 23.90 4.58 29.17
N PRO A 914 23.17 3.61 28.60
CA PRO A 914 23.31 3.27 27.18
C PRO A 914 22.90 4.43 26.26
N VAL A 915 21.87 5.19 26.61
CA VAL A 915 21.32 6.28 25.78
C VAL A 915 22.26 7.48 25.76
N GLY A 916 22.75 7.92 26.92
CA GLY A 916 23.71 9.03 26.99
C GLY A 916 25.03 8.71 26.30
N THR A 917 25.47 7.44 26.39
CA THR A 917 26.72 7.00 25.76
C THR A 917 26.60 6.96 24.23
N ALA A 918 25.46 6.53 23.68
CA ALA A 918 25.23 6.51 22.24
C ALA A 918 25.34 7.90 21.60
N ILE A 919 24.72 8.91 22.20
CA ILE A 919 24.77 10.31 21.74
C ILE A 919 26.21 10.85 21.80
N LEU A 920 26.91 10.56 22.90
CA LEU A 920 28.30 10.98 23.09
C LEU A 920 29.23 10.39 22.05
N LEU A 921 29.10 9.08 21.76
CA LEU A 921 29.91 8.42 20.73
C LEU A 921 29.63 8.98 19.34
N GLN A 922 28.35 9.22 19.01
CA GLN A 922 27.96 9.83 17.73
C GLN A 922 28.58 11.23 17.52
N GLN A 923 28.61 12.06 18.56
CA GLN A 923 29.24 13.39 18.51
C GLN A 923 30.75 13.33 18.32
N LEU A 924 31.39 12.29 18.87
CA LEU A 924 32.82 12.05 18.75
C LEU A 924 33.20 11.31 17.45
N GLY A 925 32.22 10.98 16.60
CA GLY A 925 32.43 10.23 15.35
C GLY A 925 32.74 8.75 15.56
N VAL A 926 32.28 8.15 16.67
CA VAL A 926 32.48 6.75 17.03
C VAL A 926 31.16 5.97 16.83
N GLU A 927 31.18 4.89 16.04
CA GLU A 927 29.99 4.10 15.64
C GLU A 927 29.43 3.21 16.78
N ASP A 928 28.09 3.07 16.87
CA ASP A 928 27.38 2.37 17.97
C ASP A 928 26.57 1.13 17.51
N VAL A 929 26.27 0.18 18.41
CA VAL A 929 25.50 -1.07 18.19
C VAL A 929 24.06 -0.90 18.71
N HIS A 930 23.05 -1.27 17.92
CA HIS A 930 21.64 -1.01 18.26
C HIS A 930 21.10 -1.92 19.39
N PRO A 931 20.31 -1.42 20.36
CA PRO A 931 19.82 -2.20 21.51
C PRO A 931 19.01 -3.46 21.16
N LEU A 932 18.19 -3.40 20.11
CA LEU A 932 17.44 -4.57 19.61
C LEU A 932 18.36 -5.70 19.15
N ASP A 933 19.52 -5.38 18.56
CA ASP A 933 20.47 -6.39 18.08
C ASP A 933 21.19 -7.08 19.23
N GLU A 934 21.48 -6.35 20.32
CA GLU A 934 21.97 -6.94 21.56
C GLU A 934 20.92 -7.88 22.18
N GLU A 935 19.65 -7.47 22.23
CA GLU A 935 18.58 -8.31 22.76
C GLU A 935 18.38 -9.58 21.93
N MET A 936 18.31 -9.46 20.59
CA MET A 936 18.20 -10.61 19.68
C MET A 936 19.37 -11.59 19.82
N GLY A 937 20.59 -11.08 20.04
CA GLY A 937 21.79 -11.90 20.30
C GLY A 937 21.73 -12.72 21.59
N THR A 938 20.87 -12.34 22.54
CA THR A 938 20.68 -13.06 23.82
C THR A 938 19.51 -14.04 23.81
N LEU A 939 18.75 -14.15 22.71
CA LEU A 939 17.55 -14.99 22.66
C LEU A 939 17.89 -16.49 22.63
N PRO A 940 17.10 -17.34 23.32
CA PRO A 940 17.20 -18.79 23.18
C PRO A 940 16.92 -19.24 21.73
N PRO A 941 17.60 -20.28 21.20
CA PRO A 941 17.47 -20.70 19.80
C PRO A 941 16.02 -20.96 19.35
N GLY A 942 15.20 -21.59 20.21
CA GLY A 942 13.80 -21.89 19.87
C GLY A 942 12.87 -20.67 19.84
N ILE A 943 13.29 -19.52 20.36
CA ILE A 943 12.57 -18.24 20.25
C ILE A 943 13.10 -17.45 19.05
N LEU A 944 14.40 -17.51 18.80
CA LEU A 944 15.03 -16.81 17.68
C LEU A 944 14.39 -17.20 16.33
N ASP A 945 14.09 -18.48 16.11
CA ASP A 945 13.48 -18.99 14.87
C ASP A 945 12.05 -18.46 14.60
N VAL A 946 11.37 -17.91 15.61
CA VAL A 946 10.01 -17.39 15.49
C VAL A 946 9.93 -15.86 15.62
N VAL A 947 11.07 -15.18 15.73
CA VAL A 947 11.19 -13.73 15.86
C VAL A 947 11.83 -13.14 14.60
N GLU A 948 11.14 -12.21 13.95
CA GLU A 948 11.63 -11.47 12.78
C GLU A 948 11.76 -9.98 13.10
N ARG A 949 12.89 -9.36 12.73
CA ARG A 949 13.08 -7.90 12.86
C ARG A 949 12.23 -7.16 11.81
N ARG A 950 11.43 -6.18 12.26
CA ARG A 950 10.52 -5.35 11.45
C ARG A 950 10.83 -3.86 11.64
N GLY A 951 12.08 -3.47 11.36
CA GLY A 951 12.58 -2.09 11.46
C GLY A 951 13.59 -1.87 12.59
N GLU A 952 13.87 -0.61 12.93
CA GLU A 952 14.80 -0.25 14.01
C GLU A 952 14.24 -0.64 15.39
N ASN A 953 12.98 -0.30 15.64
CA ASN A 953 12.30 -0.48 16.92
C ASN A 953 11.17 -1.52 16.90
N GLY A 954 11.06 -2.30 15.83
CA GLY A 954 9.96 -3.24 15.60
C GLY A 954 10.42 -4.68 15.46
N PHE A 955 9.69 -5.60 16.08
CA PHE A 955 9.85 -7.05 15.87
C PHE A 955 8.49 -7.75 15.75
N GLU A 956 8.47 -8.91 15.10
CA GLU A 956 7.30 -9.76 14.93
C GLU A 956 7.56 -11.15 15.52
N ILE A 957 6.61 -11.66 16.30
CA ILE A 957 6.67 -13.00 16.89
C ILE A 957 5.56 -13.87 16.29
N SER A 958 5.92 -15.04 15.77
CA SER A 958 4.99 -16.01 15.19
C SER A 958 4.60 -17.10 16.19
N PHE A 959 3.30 -17.33 16.38
CA PHE A 959 2.77 -18.38 17.26
C PHE A 959 1.93 -19.40 16.47
N PRO A 960 2.35 -20.67 16.38
CA PRO A 960 1.57 -21.69 15.71
C PRO A 960 0.32 -22.05 16.52
N LEU A 961 -0.84 -22.03 15.86
CA LEU A 961 -2.15 -22.41 16.42
C LEU A 961 -2.54 -23.84 16.02
N THR A 962 -1.56 -24.70 15.72
CA THR A 962 -1.77 -26.09 15.28
C THR A 962 -2.37 -26.97 16.38
N SER A 963 -2.19 -26.59 17.66
CA SER A 963 -2.79 -27.29 18.81
C SER A 963 -4.30 -27.12 18.94
N PHE A 964 -4.90 -26.13 18.26
CA PHE A 964 -6.35 -25.90 18.30
C PHE A 964 -7.07 -26.90 17.39
N THR A 965 -8.14 -27.50 17.89
CA THR A 965 -9.05 -28.30 17.05
C THR A 965 -9.97 -27.37 16.24
N ASP A 966 -10.60 -27.86 15.18
CA ASP A 966 -11.55 -27.05 14.39
C ASP A 966 -12.71 -26.51 15.24
N LEU A 967 -13.10 -27.26 16.28
CA LEU A 967 -14.08 -26.81 17.28
C LEU A 967 -13.56 -25.64 18.10
N ASP A 968 -12.31 -25.68 18.55
CA ASP A 968 -11.72 -24.57 19.30
C ASP A 968 -11.56 -23.34 18.41
N ARG A 969 -11.15 -23.54 17.14
CA ARG A 969 -11.06 -22.46 16.15
C ARG A 969 -12.42 -21.80 15.91
N ALA A 970 -13.47 -22.59 15.73
CA ALA A 970 -14.82 -22.08 15.55
C ALA A 970 -15.31 -21.31 16.79
N ALA A 971 -15.05 -21.83 18.00
CA ALA A 971 -15.47 -21.24 19.27
C ALA A 971 -14.74 -19.94 19.62
N LEU A 972 -13.49 -19.79 19.18
CA LEU A 972 -12.67 -18.58 19.41
C LEU A 972 -12.71 -17.60 18.22
N GLY A 973 -13.42 -17.95 17.14
CA GLY A 973 -13.54 -17.11 15.95
C GLY A 973 -12.28 -17.08 15.06
N LEU A 974 -11.41 -18.08 15.15
CA LEU A 974 -10.15 -18.17 14.39
C LEU A 974 -10.33 -18.57 12.92
N GLY A 975 -11.51 -19.07 12.54
CA GLY A 975 -11.76 -19.52 11.17
C GLY A 975 -10.80 -20.64 10.74
N THR A 976 -10.11 -20.43 9.62
CA THR A 976 -9.12 -21.38 9.06
C THR A 976 -7.68 -21.07 9.42
N SER A 977 -7.45 -19.99 10.18
CA SER A 977 -6.12 -19.51 10.58
C SER A 977 -5.32 -20.58 11.30
N LYS A 978 -4.01 -20.62 11.00
CA LYS A 978 -3.06 -21.57 11.59
C LYS A 978 -1.96 -20.89 12.39
N THR A 979 -1.77 -19.59 12.22
CA THR A 979 -0.69 -18.85 12.85
C THR A 979 -1.19 -17.50 13.34
N LEU A 980 -0.78 -17.13 14.55
CA LEU A 980 -0.95 -15.78 15.09
C LEU A 980 0.38 -15.05 14.92
N LEU A 981 0.33 -13.84 14.36
CA LEU A 981 1.47 -12.93 14.26
C LEU A 981 1.25 -11.79 15.26
N VAL A 982 2.24 -11.51 16.11
CA VAL A 982 2.21 -10.38 17.05
C VAL A 982 3.37 -9.46 16.72
N ARG A 983 3.06 -8.28 16.20
CA ARG A 983 4.03 -7.21 15.97
C ARG A 983 4.08 -6.29 17.16
N VAL A 984 5.29 -5.95 17.58
CA VAL A 984 5.55 -5.11 18.75
C VAL A 984 6.55 -4.05 18.35
N PHE A 985 6.26 -2.82 18.73
CA PHE A 985 7.12 -1.67 18.57
C PHE A 985 7.55 -1.24 19.97
N VAL A 986 8.84 -1.36 20.25
CA VAL A 986 9.44 -0.98 21.53
C VAL A 986 10.37 0.19 21.24
N ASP A 987 10.05 1.33 21.84
CA ASP A 987 10.97 2.44 21.83
C ASP A 987 12.00 2.27 22.95
N TYR A 988 13.22 1.91 22.58
CA TYR A 988 14.32 1.71 23.52
C TYR A 988 14.78 3.02 24.16
N THR A 989 14.38 4.18 23.64
CA THR A 989 14.62 5.48 24.28
C THR A 989 13.66 5.75 25.44
N CYS A 990 12.61 4.92 25.59
CA CYS A 990 11.53 5.09 26.55
C CYS A 990 10.72 6.41 26.39
N GLU A 991 10.84 7.11 25.25
CA GLU A 991 10.04 8.31 24.97
C GLU A 991 8.59 7.95 24.61
N MET A 992 8.41 6.82 23.93
CA MET A 992 7.11 6.30 23.53
C MET A 992 6.80 4.98 24.25
N PRO A 993 5.56 4.77 24.72
CA PRO A 993 5.17 3.47 25.27
C PRO A 993 5.15 2.40 24.17
N ALA A 994 5.29 1.14 24.57
CA ALA A 994 5.22 0.02 23.65
C ALA A 994 3.89 0.01 22.88
N ALA A 995 3.96 -0.28 21.60
CA ALA A 995 2.79 -0.46 20.74
C ALA A 995 2.76 -1.86 20.16
N PHE A 996 1.58 -2.41 19.88
CA PHE A 996 1.46 -3.75 19.31
C PHE A 996 0.24 -3.92 18.41
N CYS A 997 0.29 -4.93 17.54
CA CYS A 997 -0.88 -5.43 16.83
C CYS A 997 -0.79 -6.95 16.64
N ALA A 998 -1.94 -7.61 16.68
CA ALA A 998 -2.06 -9.06 16.52
C ALA A 998 -2.90 -9.40 15.28
N HIS A 999 -2.38 -10.30 14.45
CA HIS A 999 -2.96 -10.68 13.16
C HIS A 999 -3.04 -12.19 13.00
N MET A 1000 -4.01 -12.66 12.23
CA MET A 1000 -4.03 -14.04 11.74
C MET A 1000 -3.32 -14.14 10.39
N ASP A 1001 -2.81 -15.34 10.06
CA ASP A 1001 -2.11 -15.59 8.80
C ASP A 1001 -3.00 -15.50 7.55
N ASP A 1002 -4.32 -15.64 7.70
CA ASP A 1002 -5.27 -15.42 6.60
C ASP A 1002 -5.64 -13.93 6.41
N ASP A 1003 -5.32 -13.07 7.38
CA ASP A 1003 -5.61 -11.63 7.29
C ASP A 1003 -4.69 -10.88 6.32
N ASP A 1004 -3.53 -11.45 5.93
CA ASP A 1004 -2.52 -10.79 5.08
C ASP A 1004 -2.74 -11.01 3.57
N GLN A 1005 -3.83 -11.68 3.17
CA GLN A 1005 -4.14 -11.89 1.74
C GLN A 1005 -4.75 -10.68 1.02
N SER A 1006 -5.10 -9.60 1.74
CA SER A 1006 -5.51 -8.34 1.10
C SER A 1006 -4.28 -7.58 0.60
N GLN A 1007 -4.10 -7.56 -0.73
CA GLN A 1007 -2.93 -7.11 -1.50
C GLN A 1007 -2.46 -5.64 -1.33
N ASP A 1008 -2.91 -4.89 -0.31
CA ASP A 1008 -2.35 -3.57 -0.01
C ASP A 1008 -1.12 -3.72 0.87
N ILE A 1009 0.03 -3.94 0.24
CA ILE A 1009 1.36 -3.98 0.87
C ILE A 1009 1.68 -2.63 1.59
N ASP A 1010 0.93 -1.58 1.30
CA ASP A 1010 1.05 -0.24 1.90
C ASP A 1010 -0.08 0.12 2.90
N ALA A 1011 -0.90 -0.84 3.33
CA ALA A 1011 -1.90 -0.56 4.38
C ALA A 1011 -1.18 -0.20 5.70
N VAL A 1012 -1.12 1.09 6.01
CA VAL A 1012 -0.48 1.64 7.21
C VAL A 1012 -1.03 0.93 8.45
N HIS A 1013 -0.20 0.07 9.07
CA HIS A 1013 -0.54 -0.57 10.33
C HIS A 1013 -0.72 0.53 11.40
N THR A 1014 -1.83 0.46 12.12
CA THR A 1014 -2.13 1.36 13.25
C THR A 1014 -2.02 0.54 14.54
N PRO A 1015 -0.80 0.32 15.08
CA PRO A 1015 -0.63 -0.47 16.29
C PRO A 1015 -1.31 0.20 17.48
N TRP A 1016 -1.75 -0.61 18.44
CA TRP A 1016 -2.31 -0.13 19.69
C TRP A 1016 -1.21 0.33 20.63
N VAL A 1017 -1.26 1.58 21.06
CA VAL A 1017 -0.25 2.23 21.90
C VAL A 1017 -0.62 2.12 23.39
N CYS A 1018 0.26 1.51 24.20
CA CYS A 1018 -0.01 1.19 25.60
C CYS A 1018 0.29 2.37 26.56
N LEU A 1019 -0.39 3.50 26.40
CA LEU A 1019 -0.25 4.65 27.30
C LEU A 1019 -0.77 4.36 28.73
N ASP A 1020 -0.26 5.11 29.70
CA ASP A 1020 -0.63 4.97 31.12
C ASP A 1020 -2.09 5.30 31.41
N ASP A 1021 -2.71 6.15 30.61
CA ASP A 1021 -4.11 6.58 30.72
C ASP A 1021 -5.05 5.84 29.75
N THR A 1022 -4.52 5.05 28.80
CA THR A 1022 -5.39 4.33 27.86
C THR A 1022 -6.10 3.16 28.55
N LYS A 1023 -7.40 3.09 28.27
CA LYS A 1023 -8.24 1.95 28.61
C LYS A 1023 -7.80 0.73 27.81
N ASP A 1024 -8.18 -0.45 28.27
CA ASP A 1024 -7.96 -1.67 27.50
C ASP A 1024 -8.56 -1.53 26.07
N PRO A 1025 -7.94 -2.15 25.06
CA PRO A 1025 -8.43 -2.11 23.68
C PRO A 1025 -9.88 -2.62 23.58
N GLU A 1026 -10.74 -1.81 22.94
CA GLU A 1026 -12.17 -2.12 22.73
C GLU A 1026 -12.50 -2.34 21.25
N ALA A 1027 -11.74 -1.73 20.34
CA ALA A 1027 -11.98 -1.74 18.90
C ALA A 1027 -10.99 -2.66 18.15
N ALA A 1028 -11.22 -2.81 16.85
CA ALA A 1028 -10.22 -3.37 15.95
C ALA A 1028 -9.15 -2.31 15.60
N TYR A 1029 -7.91 -2.75 15.43
CA TYR A 1029 -6.79 -1.92 15.00
C TYR A 1029 -6.16 -2.54 13.75
N CYS A 1030 -5.49 -1.75 12.92
CA CYS A 1030 -5.04 -2.14 11.57
C CYS A 1030 -6.17 -2.51 10.59
N GLY A 1031 -7.39 -1.99 10.78
CA GLY A 1031 -8.50 -2.10 9.81
C GLY A 1031 -9.12 -3.49 9.61
N LYS A 1032 -8.69 -4.50 10.37
CA LYS A 1032 -9.12 -5.90 10.25
C LYS A 1032 -10.30 -6.24 11.15
N VAL A 1033 -10.99 -7.36 10.90
CA VAL A 1033 -12.13 -7.79 11.74
C VAL A 1033 -11.61 -8.44 13.01
N THR A 1034 -11.98 -7.90 14.18
CA THR A 1034 -11.57 -8.50 15.46
C THR A 1034 -12.35 -9.78 15.75
N THR A 1035 -11.63 -10.85 16.11
CA THR A 1035 -12.19 -12.13 16.55
C THR A 1035 -12.23 -12.19 18.08
N ALA A 1036 -12.98 -13.13 18.66
CA ALA A 1036 -12.96 -13.28 20.12
C ALA A 1036 -11.56 -13.59 20.66
N PHE A 1037 -10.79 -14.38 19.91
CA PHE A 1037 -9.40 -14.68 20.21
C PHE A 1037 -8.53 -13.41 20.26
N THR A 1038 -8.49 -12.63 19.17
CA THR A 1038 -7.61 -11.45 19.10
C THR A 1038 -8.08 -10.36 20.04
N TRP A 1039 -9.40 -10.20 20.23
CA TRP A 1039 -9.95 -9.25 21.20
C TRP A 1039 -9.45 -9.55 22.62
N GLN A 1040 -9.57 -10.80 23.07
CA GLN A 1040 -9.15 -11.21 24.41
C GLN A 1040 -7.64 -11.07 24.59
N LEU A 1041 -6.87 -11.57 23.60
CA LEU A 1041 -5.41 -11.53 23.66
C LEU A 1041 -4.88 -10.09 23.67
N ASN A 1042 -5.44 -9.20 22.87
CA ASN A 1042 -5.02 -7.79 22.83
C ASN A 1042 -5.19 -7.11 24.19
N ARG A 1043 -6.23 -7.45 24.96
CA ARG A 1043 -6.40 -6.90 26.32
C ARG A 1043 -5.39 -7.46 27.30
N HIS A 1044 -5.02 -8.73 27.16
CA HIS A 1044 -3.97 -9.34 27.99
C HIS A 1044 -2.60 -8.73 27.66
N LEU A 1045 -2.32 -8.54 26.37
CA LEU A 1045 -1.12 -7.86 25.87
C LEU A 1045 -1.04 -6.43 26.38
N HIS A 1046 -2.09 -5.62 26.23
CA HIS A 1046 -2.15 -4.24 26.74
C HIS A 1046 -1.77 -4.16 28.22
N ARG A 1047 -2.38 -5.01 29.06
CA ARG A 1047 -2.08 -5.02 30.51
C ARG A 1047 -0.66 -5.48 30.81
N HIS A 1048 -0.12 -6.41 30.05
CA HIS A 1048 1.25 -6.88 30.24
C HIS A 1048 2.26 -5.81 29.81
N LEU A 1049 2.05 -5.20 28.64
CA LEU A 1049 2.87 -4.14 28.06
C LEU A 1049 2.89 -2.86 28.90
N LYS A 1050 1.84 -2.61 29.68
CA LYS A 1050 1.75 -1.48 30.60
C LYS A 1050 2.60 -1.61 31.88
N VAL A 1051 2.98 -2.82 32.28
CA VAL A 1051 3.57 -3.08 33.61
C VAL A 1051 5.10 -2.92 33.65
N GLY A 1052 5.76 -2.64 32.51
CA GLY A 1052 7.18 -2.23 32.47
C GLY A 1052 8.00 -2.89 31.37
N THR A 1053 9.32 -2.83 31.51
CA THR A 1053 10.32 -3.31 30.52
C THR A 1053 10.07 -4.77 30.13
N ILE A 1054 9.88 -5.01 28.84
CA ILE A 1054 9.53 -6.32 28.31
C ILE A 1054 10.63 -6.78 27.38
N THR A 1055 11.15 -7.96 27.69
CA THR A 1055 12.04 -8.66 26.77
C THR A 1055 11.23 -9.53 25.83
N ILE A 1056 11.72 -9.72 24.60
CA ILE A 1056 11.13 -10.59 23.58
C ILE A 1056 10.86 -12.00 24.16
N ALA A 1057 11.80 -12.54 24.93
CA ALA A 1057 11.65 -13.86 25.55
C ALA A 1057 10.53 -13.92 26.61
N SER A 1058 10.40 -12.87 27.44
CA SER A 1058 9.33 -12.78 28.44
C SER A 1058 7.96 -12.66 27.77
N LEU A 1059 7.87 -11.87 26.70
CA LEU A 1059 6.65 -11.67 25.93
C LEU A 1059 6.20 -12.94 25.23
N HIS A 1060 7.12 -13.64 24.56
CA HIS A 1060 6.84 -14.91 23.91
C HIS A 1060 6.29 -15.94 24.91
N THR A 1061 6.89 -16.04 26.09
CA THR A 1061 6.43 -16.93 27.17
C THR A 1061 5.04 -16.55 27.66
N PHE A 1062 4.80 -15.25 27.87
CA PHE A 1062 3.50 -14.73 28.29
C PHE A 1062 2.40 -15.06 27.27
N ILE A 1063 2.62 -14.75 25.99
CA ILE A 1063 1.63 -15.01 24.92
C ILE A 1063 1.36 -16.51 24.80
N THR A 1064 2.41 -17.34 24.78
CA THR A 1064 2.28 -18.80 24.68
C THR A 1064 1.42 -19.38 25.80
N ASN A 1065 1.64 -18.92 27.03
CA ASN A 1065 0.84 -19.36 28.18
C ASN A 1065 -0.61 -18.89 28.09
N ASN A 1066 -0.83 -17.65 27.64
CA ASN A 1066 -2.17 -17.11 27.45
C ASN A 1066 -2.95 -17.88 26.39
N ILE A 1067 -2.36 -18.12 25.21
CA ILE A 1067 -2.99 -18.87 24.11
C ILE A 1067 -3.55 -20.21 24.60
N ARG A 1068 -2.78 -20.94 25.43
CA ARG A 1068 -3.21 -22.23 26.00
C ARG A 1068 -4.36 -22.10 27.02
N ALA A 1069 -4.50 -20.94 27.65
CA ALA A 1069 -5.45 -20.68 28.73
C ALA A 1069 -6.65 -19.79 28.31
N LEU A 1070 -6.73 -19.30 27.07
CA LEU A 1070 -7.74 -18.31 26.65
C LEU A 1070 -9.17 -18.78 26.96
N ALA A 1071 -9.54 -20.01 26.57
CA ALA A 1071 -10.88 -20.54 26.81
C ALA A 1071 -11.21 -20.75 28.31
N HIS A 1072 -10.19 -20.84 29.17
CA HIS A 1072 -10.33 -20.99 30.62
C HIS A 1072 -10.17 -19.68 31.38
N SER A 1073 -9.91 -18.57 30.69
CA SER A 1073 -9.81 -17.25 31.31
C SER A 1073 -11.01 -16.37 30.95
N CYS A 1074 -11.27 -15.41 31.84
CA CYS A 1074 -12.28 -14.40 31.65
C CYS A 1074 -11.96 -13.61 30.38
N LEU A 1075 -12.93 -13.56 29.44
CA LEU A 1075 -12.79 -12.79 28.20
C LEU A 1075 -12.39 -11.33 28.49
N ILE A 1076 -12.88 -10.78 29.60
CA ILE A 1076 -12.70 -9.37 29.97
C ILE A 1076 -11.41 -9.15 30.75
N CYS A 1077 -11.32 -9.68 31.97
CA CYS A 1077 -10.24 -9.36 32.91
C CYS A 1077 -9.09 -10.37 32.92
N GLY A 1078 -9.19 -11.48 32.18
CA GLY A 1078 -8.18 -12.53 32.14
C GLY A 1078 -8.11 -13.43 33.38
N ALA A 1079 -8.93 -13.20 34.41
CA ALA A 1079 -9.00 -14.08 35.57
C ALA A 1079 -9.39 -15.50 35.17
N ASN A 1080 -8.70 -16.51 35.69
CA ASN A 1080 -9.00 -17.91 35.42
C ASN A 1080 -10.37 -18.30 35.99
N HIS A 1081 -11.12 -19.18 35.32
CA HIS A 1081 -12.45 -19.62 35.75
C HIS A 1081 -12.43 -20.73 36.83
N ASP A 1082 -11.25 -21.09 37.37
CA ASP A 1082 -11.03 -22.12 38.40
C ASP A 1082 -11.80 -23.44 38.15
N ALA A 1083 -11.95 -23.81 36.88
CA ALA A 1083 -12.65 -25.02 36.43
C ALA A 1083 -11.76 -25.90 35.53
N PRO A 1084 -10.59 -26.37 36.01
CA PRO A 1084 -9.63 -27.11 35.18
C PRO A 1084 -10.19 -28.45 34.68
N SER A 1085 -11.20 -29.01 35.34
CA SER A 1085 -11.86 -30.27 34.94
C SER A 1085 -12.92 -30.10 33.85
N ILE A 1086 -13.32 -28.87 33.51
CA ILE A 1086 -14.36 -28.58 32.52
C ILE A 1086 -13.69 -28.05 31.26
N ARG A 1087 -13.85 -28.76 30.15
CA ARG A 1087 -13.33 -28.34 28.85
C ARG A 1087 -14.19 -27.21 28.27
N LEU A 1088 -13.88 -25.99 28.68
CA LEU A 1088 -14.44 -24.79 28.07
C LEU A 1088 -13.87 -24.64 26.66
N ARG A 1089 -14.75 -24.46 25.67
CA ARG A 1089 -14.36 -24.18 24.28
C ARG A 1089 -14.40 -22.68 23.97
N ARG A 1090 -15.17 -21.92 24.74
CA ARG A 1090 -15.43 -20.51 24.55
C ARG A 1090 -15.07 -19.74 25.81
N SER A 1091 -14.37 -18.63 25.63
CA SER A 1091 -14.12 -17.67 26.69
C SER A 1091 -15.43 -16.99 27.11
N THR A 1092 -15.67 -16.92 28.42
CA THR A 1092 -16.86 -16.28 29.01
C THR A 1092 -16.44 -15.22 30.03
N PRO A 1093 -17.29 -14.23 30.35
CA PRO A 1093 -16.99 -13.30 31.44
C PRO A 1093 -17.02 -14.04 32.78
N CYS A 1094 -16.18 -13.62 33.73
CA CYS A 1094 -16.23 -14.09 35.11
C CYS A 1094 -17.47 -13.54 35.83
N THR A 1095 -17.66 -13.92 37.10
CA THR A 1095 -18.81 -13.52 37.92
C THR A 1095 -18.78 -12.04 38.35
N LEU A 1096 -17.68 -11.32 38.11
CA LEU A 1096 -17.60 -9.90 38.45
C LEU A 1096 -18.66 -9.08 37.69
N PRO A 1097 -19.46 -8.24 38.37
CA PRO A 1097 -20.47 -7.41 37.71
C PRO A 1097 -19.90 -6.50 36.62
N SER A 1098 -18.69 -5.96 36.82
CA SER A 1098 -18.00 -5.12 35.84
C SER A 1098 -17.67 -5.88 34.55
N CYS A 1099 -17.25 -7.14 34.65
CA CYS A 1099 -16.98 -7.98 33.48
C CYS A 1099 -18.26 -8.33 32.73
N ASN A 1100 -19.36 -8.60 33.44
CA ASN A 1100 -20.65 -8.86 32.80
C ASN A 1100 -21.22 -7.62 32.12
N LEU A 1101 -21.10 -6.46 32.76
CA LEU A 1101 -21.54 -5.19 32.17
C LEU A 1101 -20.77 -4.92 30.87
N LEU A 1102 -19.43 -5.03 30.90
CA LEU A 1102 -18.62 -4.83 29.70
C LEU A 1102 -18.89 -5.89 28.64
N PHE A 1103 -19.04 -7.16 29.02
CA PHE A 1103 -19.35 -8.22 28.07
C PHE A 1103 -20.59 -7.89 27.23
N ASN A 1104 -21.63 -7.34 27.86
CA ASN A 1104 -22.87 -6.97 27.19
C ASN A 1104 -22.74 -5.76 26.23
N THR A 1105 -21.67 -4.96 26.33
CA THR A 1105 -21.42 -3.80 25.45
C THR A 1105 -20.47 -4.11 24.30
N ILE A 1106 -19.77 -5.25 24.32
CA ILE A 1106 -18.83 -5.65 23.28
C ILE A 1106 -19.56 -5.96 21.96
N PRO A 1107 -18.93 -5.74 20.78
CA PRO A 1107 -19.49 -6.18 19.50
C PRO A 1107 -19.98 -7.64 19.51
N ILE A 1108 -21.13 -7.89 18.89
CA ILE A 1108 -21.81 -9.19 18.99
C ILE A 1108 -21.01 -10.33 18.38
N GLU A 1109 -20.16 -10.06 17.39
CA GLU A 1109 -19.28 -11.04 16.74
C GLU A 1109 -18.18 -11.58 17.67
N ILE A 1110 -17.79 -10.81 18.69
CA ILE A 1110 -16.85 -11.27 19.72
C ILE A 1110 -17.61 -12.08 20.78
N ARG A 1111 -18.82 -11.62 21.15
CA ARG A 1111 -19.68 -12.37 22.06
C ARG A 1111 -20.11 -13.70 21.44
N ILE A 1112 -20.42 -13.72 20.15
CA ILE A 1112 -20.99 -14.83 19.36
C ILE A 1112 -20.16 -15.07 18.10
N PRO A 1113 -18.97 -15.68 18.23
CA PRO A 1113 -18.12 -16.04 17.09
C PRO A 1113 -18.83 -16.94 16.07
N GLU A 1114 -19.80 -17.74 16.54
CA GLU A 1114 -20.60 -18.65 15.72
C GLU A 1114 -21.43 -17.91 14.65
N LEU A 1115 -21.71 -16.61 14.83
CA LEU A 1115 -22.34 -15.81 13.77
C LEU A 1115 -21.47 -15.71 12.52
N ARG A 1116 -20.14 -15.78 12.68
CA ARG A 1116 -19.18 -15.76 11.58
C ARG A 1116 -18.84 -17.16 11.13
N THR A 1117 -18.65 -18.09 12.08
CA THR A 1117 -18.08 -19.41 11.81
C THR A 1117 -19.14 -20.49 11.54
N ASP A 1118 -20.34 -20.42 12.13
CA ASP A 1118 -21.36 -21.47 12.07
C ASP A 1118 -22.80 -20.97 12.29
N ILE A 1119 -23.33 -20.27 11.28
CA ILE A 1119 -24.69 -19.70 11.34
C ILE A 1119 -25.81 -20.74 11.53
N PHE A 1120 -25.57 -22.02 11.24
CA PHE A 1120 -26.58 -23.06 11.38
C PHE A 1120 -26.77 -23.48 12.83
N ALA A 1121 -25.71 -23.50 13.63
CA ALA A 1121 -25.80 -23.69 15.07
C ALA A 1121 -26.63 -22.57 15.72
N VAL A 1122 -26.36 -21.32 15.32
CA VAL A 1122 -27.15 -20.16 15.76
C VAL A 1122 -28.61 -20.28 15.33
N ASP A 1123 -28.89 -20.58 14.07
CA ASP A 1123 -30.27 -20.76 13.56
C ASP A 1123 -31.03 -21.87 14.30
N LEU A 1124 -30.34 -22.96 14.68
CA LEU A 1124 -30.92 -24.02 15.50
C LEU A 1124 -31.31 -23.49 16.87
N ILE A 1125 -30.39 -22.81 17.58
CA ILE A 1125 -30.66 -22.22 18.89
C ILE A 1125 -31.85 -21.27 18.80
N LEU A 1126 -31.88 -20.36 17.83
CA LEU A 1126 -33.01 -19.44 17.64
C LEU A 1126 -34.31 -20.16 17.30
N THR A 1127 -34.26 -21.25 16.54
CA THR A 1127 -35.44 -22.08 16.25
C THR A 1127 -35.98 -22.70 17.54
N THR A 1128 -35.12 -23.14 18.47
CA THR A 1128 -35.58 -23.68 19.77
C THR A 1128 -36.23 -22.60 20.63
N VAL A 1129 -35.64 -21.38 20.68
CA VAL A 1129 -36.21 -20.22 21.37
C VAL A 1129 -37.57 -19.84 20.76
N TYR A 1130 -37.68 -19.84 19.43
CA TYR A 1130 -38.93 -19.58 18.72
C TYR A 1130 -40.00 -20.62 19.08
N ALA A 1131 -39.66 -21.90 19.08
CA ALA A 1131 -40.59 -22.98 19.41
C ALA A 1131 -41.09 -22.90 20.86
N ALA A 1132 -40.20 -22.60 21.81
CA ALA A 1132 -40.55 -22.37 23.20
C ALA A 1132 -41.52 -21.19 23.35
N ALA A 1133 -41.24 -20.06 22.71
CA ALA A 1133 -42.13 -18.90 22.73
C ALA A 1133 -43.50 -19.20 22.11
N MET A 1134 -43.54 -19.90 20.97
CA MET A 1134 -44.79 -20.30 20.29
C MET A 1134 -45.64 -21.28 21.10
N SER A 1135 -45.04 -22.06 22.00
CA SER A 1135 -45.77 -22.96 22.91
C SER A 1135 -46.49 -22.23 24.06
N ASN A 1136 -46.30 -20.91 24.14
CA ASN A 1136 -46.79 -20.04 25.21
C ASN A 1136 -46.34 -20.43 26.63
N ARG A 1137 -45.20 -21.14 26.74
CA ARG A 1137 -44.59 -21.57 28.01
C ARG A 1137 -43.31 -20.78 28.26
N HIS A 1138 -43.43 -19.63 28.93
CA HIS A 1138 -42.29 -18.77 29.20
C HIS A 1138 -41.30 -19.42 30.20
N GLU A 1139 -41.73 -20.41 30.98
CA GLU A 1139 -40.84 -21.19 31.85
C GLU A 1139 -39.71 -21.92 31.10
N LEU A 1140 -39.87 -22.13 29.78
CA LEU A 1140 -38.85 -22.73 28.92
C LEU A 1140 -37.77 -21.74 28.46
N LEU A 1141 -37.88 -20.45 28.82
CA LEU A 1141 -36.96 -19.37 28.47
C LEU A 1141 -36.36 -18.70 29.73
N PRO A 1142 -35.68 -19.45 30.61
CA PRO A 1142 -35.22 -18.93 31.89
C PRO A 1142 -34.24 -17.75 31.73
N GLY A 1143 -34.51 -16.66 32.43
CA GLY A 1143 -33.65 -15.47 32.38
C GLY A 1143 -33.65 -14.75 31.03
N CYS A 1144 -34.62 -15.03 30.15
CA CYS A 1144 -34.75 -14.32 28.88
C CYS A 1144 -34.98 -12.81 29.12
N PRO A 1145 -34.24 -11.93 28.41
CA PRO A 1145 -34.38 -10.49 28.57
C PRO A 1145 -35.72 -9.94 28.06
N ILE A 1146 -36.45 -10.74 27.26
CA ILE A 1146 -37.73 -10.34 26.66
C ILE A 1146 -38.86 -11.01 27.43
N THR A 1147 -39.65 -10.21 28.14
CA THR A 1147 -40.64 -10.68 29.14
C THR A 1147 -41.90 -11.30 28.56
N THR A 1148 -42.13 -11.23 27.24
CA THR A 1148 -43.34 -11.74 26.60
C THR A 1148 -43.02 -12.70 25.45
N ASN A 1149 -43.74 -13.81 25.37
CA ASN A 1149 -43.62 -14.78 24.27
C ASN A 1149 -43.92 -14.14 22.90
N ALA A 1150 -44.89 -13.22 22.86
CA ALA A 1150 -45.22 -12.44 21.67
C ALA A 1150 -44.05 -11.54 21.23
N GLY A 1151 -43.36 -10.89 22.18
CA GLY A 1151 -42.16 -10.09 21.92
C GLY A 1151 -41.01 -10.92 21.34
N VAL A 1152 -40.71 -12.08 21.95
CA VAL A 1152 -39.68 -13.01 21.43
C VAL A 1152 -40.00 -13.44 20.00
N THR A 1153 -41.25 -13.81 19.74
CA THR A 1153 -41.71 -14.24 18.42
C THR A 1153 -41.65 -13.10 17.39
N ALA A 1154 -41.99 -11.87 17.78
CA ALA A 1154 -41.91 -10.70 16.91
C ALA A 1154 -40.47 -10.39 16.52
N ILE A 1155 -39.54 -10.40 17.49
CA ILE A 1155 -38.10 -10.17 17.25
C ILE A 1155 -37.54 -11.21 16.28
N LEU A 1156 -37.77 -12.49 16.54
CA LEU A 1156 -37.23 -13.58 15.72
C LEU A 1156 -37.81 -13.59 14.30
N ASN A 1157 -39.06 -13.15 14.12
CA ASN A 1157 -39.66 -12.97 12.79
C ASN A 1157 -39.11 -11.77 12.03
N ALA A 1158 -38.60 -10.77 12.74
CA ALA A 1158 -38.00 -9.57 12.15
C ALA A 1158 -36.52 -9.76 11.78
N LEU A 1159 -35.83 -10.76 12.34
CA LEU A 1159 -34.40 -10.97 12.10
C LEU A 1159 -34.08 -11.14 10.60
N PRO A 1160 -32.94 -10.59 10.13
CA PRO A 1160 -32.44 -10.89 8.80
C PRO A 1160 -32.02 -12.36 8.70
N VAL A 1161 -31.79 -12.80 7.47
CA VAL A 1161 -31.11 -14.06 7.23
C VAL A 1161 -29.72 -14.00 7.89
N LEU A 1162 -29.33 -15.02 8.66
CA LEU A 1162 -28.06 -15.02 9.39
C LEU A 1162 -26.82 -14.93 8.48
N SER A 1163 -26.91 -15.30 7.19
CA SER A 1163 -25.83 -15.06 6.22
C SER A 1163 -25.53 -13.57 6.03
N ILE A 1164 -26.55 -12.71 6.11
CA ILE A 1164 -26.36 -11.25 6.08
C ILE A 1164 -25.52 -10.82 7.28
N LEU A 1165 -25.78 -11.37 8.47
CA LEU A 1165 -25.01 -11.04 9.67
C LEU A 1165 -23.59 -11.61 9.62
N ARG A 1166 -23.41 -12.80 9.04
CA ARG A 1166 -22.09 -13.42 8.83
C ARG A 1166 -21.18 -12.56 7.97
N ASP A 1167 -21.74 -11.94 6.93
CA ASP A 1167 -20.98 -11.17 5.94
C ASP A 1167 -20.91 -9.67 6.27
N ALA A 1168 -21.68 -9.20 7.26
CA ALA A 1168 -21.75 -7.79 7.64
C ALA A 1168 -20.51 -7.29 8.37
N MET A 1169 -19.99 -6.10 8.07
CA MET A 1169 -18.88 -5.53 8.86
C MET A 1169 -19.28 -5.23 10.31
N HIS A 1170 -20.51 -4.76 10.54
CA HIS A 1170 -21.04 -4.42 11.87
C HIS A 1170 -22.40 -5.11 12.15
N PRO A 1171 -22.41 -6.39 12.59
CA PRO A 1171 -23.64 -7.16 12.79
C PRO A 1171 -24.60 -6.52 13.81
N SER A 1172 -24.09 -5.89 14.88
CA SER A 1172 -24.91 -5.16 15.86
C SER A 1172 -25.69 -4.00 15.24
N ALA A 1173 -25.07 -3.24 14.32
CA ALA A 1173 -25.74 -2.13 13.64
C ALA A 1173 -26.90 -2.64 12.77
N ILE A 1174 -26.68 -3.74 12.04
CA ILE A 1174 -27.73 -4.38 11.23
C ILE A 1174 -28.86 -4.90 12.12
N LEU A 1175 -28.56 -5.62 13.20
CA LEU A 1175 -29.60 -6.16 14.09
C LEU A 1175 -30.54 -5.06 14.61
N ARG A 1176 -30.00 -3.88 14.94
CA ARG A 1176 -30.79 -2.73 15.42
C ARG A 1176 -31.71 -2.13 14.37
N THR A 1177 -31.40 -2.23 13.07
CA THR A 1177 -32.31 -1.76 12.01
C THR A 1177 -33.54 -2.66 11.86
N TYR A 1178 -33.42 -3.94 12.25
CA TYR A 1178 -34.55 -4.88 12.22
C TYR A 1178 -35.36 -4.87 13.52
N HIS A 1179 -34.72 -4.83 14.69
CA HIS A 1179 -35.41 -4.67 15.97
C HIS A 1179 -34.45 -4.20 17.08
N PRO A 1180 -34.83 -3.23 17.94
CA PRO A 1180 -33.95 -2.67 18.97
C PRO A 1180 -33.43 -3.70 19.98
N SER A 1181 -34.25 -4.68 20.36
CA SER A 1181 -33.88 -5.76 21.30
C SER A 1181 -33.33 -7.04 20.64
N ALA A 1182 -33.10 -7.06 19.31
CA ALA A 1182 -32.63 -8.26 18.61
C ALA A 1182 -31.27 -8.74 19.11
N GLU A 1183 -30.32 -7.82 19.26
CA GLU A 1183 -28.96 -8.09 19.75
C GLU A 1183 -28.96 -8.73 21.15
N GLN A 1184 -29.83 -8.22 22.03
CA GLN A 1184 -29.99 -8.70 23.40
C GLN A 1184 -30.55 -10.13 23.46
N LEU A 1185 -31.59 -10.42 22.66
CA LEU A 1185 -32.16 -11.76 22.57
C LEU A 1185 -31.16 -12.76 21.99
N LEU A 1186 -30.44 -12.37 20.93
CA LEU A 1186 -29.44 -13.22 20.26
C LEU A 1186 -28.29 -13.57 21.20
N THR A 1187 -27.78 -12.57 21.92
CA THR A 1187 -26.73 -12.73 22.92
C THR A 1187 -27.17 -13.67 24.02
N TRP A 1188 -28.35 -13.43 24.63
CA TRP A 1188 -28.88 -14.32 25.65
C TRP A 1188 -29.03 -15.75 25.12
N ALA A 1189 -29.64 -15.95 23.95
CA ALA A 1189 -29.88 -17.28 23.41
C ALA A 1189 -28.57 -18.08 23.20
N CYS A 1190 -27.51 -17.41 22.72
CA CYS A 1190 -26.25 -18.07 22.40
C CYS A 1190 -25.26 -18.15 23.57
N THR A 1191 -25.49 -17.43 24.67
CA THR A 1191 -24.58 -17.39 25.84
C THR A 1191 -25.19 -17.94 27.12
N HIS A 1192 -26.52 -18.06 27.20
CA HIS A 1192 -27.21 -18.65 28.34
C HIS A 1192 -26.90 -20.14 28.47
N PHE A 1193 -26.81 -20.84 27.34
CA PHE A 1193 -26.27 -22.20 27.29
C PHE A 1193 -24.74 -22.14 27.38
N ARG A 1194 -24.17 -22.75 28.44
CA ARG A 1194 -22.71 -22.78 28.66
C ARG A 1194 -21.99 -23.86 27.84
N GLY A 1195 -22.71 -24.76 27.20
CA GLY A 1195 -22.12 -25.71 26.25
C GLY A 1195 -21.84 -25.05 24.89
N PHE A 1196 -21.19 -25.79 24.00
CA PHE A 1196 -20.86 -25.32 22.66
C PHE A 1196 -21.58 -26.16 21.61
N VAL A 1197 -22.43 -25.53 20.81
CA VAL A 1197 -23.18 -26.17 19.73
C VAL A 1197 -22.50 -25.83 18.41
N THR A 1198 -22.24 -26.84 17.59
CA THR A 1198 -21.73 -26.67 16.23
C THR A 1198 -22.41 -27.64 15.28
N SER A 1199 -22.43 -27.29 14.00
CA SER A 1199 -22.79 -28.16 12.90
C SER A 1199 -21.89 -29.38 12.87
N ALA A 1200 -22.50 -30.56 12.80
CA ALA A 1200 -21.75 -31.80 12.68
C ALA A 1200 -20.88 -31.82 11.40
N THR A 1201 -19.57 -31.94 11.58
CA THR A 1201 -18.58 -32.07 10.50
C THR A 1201 -18.06 -33.51 10.41
N GLY A 1202 -17.53 -33.90 9.24
CA GLY A 1202 -16.91 -35.21 9.04
C GLY A 1202 -17.84 -36.40 9.30
N ARG A 1203 -17.37 -37.35 10.13
CA ARG A 1203 -18.06 -38.62 10.46
C ARG A 1203 -19.27 -38.45 11.39
N ALA A 1204 -19.39 -37.32 12.08
CA ALA A 1204 -20.54 -37.02 12.94
C ALA A 1204 -21.79 -36.59 12.14
N LYS A 1205 -21.63 -36.36 10.83
CA LYS A 1205 -22.73 -36.00 9.95
C LYS A 1205 -23.59 -37.23 9.67
N ILE A 1206 -24.84 -37.23 10.14
CA ILE A 1206 -25.82 -38.29 9.83
C ILE A 1206 -26.09 -38.26 8.32
N PRO A 1207 -25.75 -39.31 7.56
CA PRO A 1207 -26.07 -39.40 6.13
C PRO A 1207 -27.58 -39.39 5.93
N GLY A 1208 -28.11 -38.51 5.08
CA GLY A 1208 -29.54 -38.48 4.72
C GLY A 1208 -30.38 -37.36 5.33
N PHE A 1209 -29.87 -36.57 6.28
CA PHE A 1209 -30.56 -35.35 6.73
C PHE A 1209 -30.36 -34.21 5.72
N PRO A 1210 -31.42 -33.66 5.09
CA PRO A 1210 -31.26 -32.59 4.10
C PRO A 1210 -30.72 -31.32 4.75
N ARG A 1211 -29.73 -30.68 4.10
CA ARG A 1211 -29.36 -29.28 4.41
C ARG A 1211 -30.60 -28.42 4.20
N ARG A 1212 -30.98 -27.56 5.17
CA ARG A 1212 -32.10 -26.62 5.02
C ARG A 1212 -32.02 -25.91 3.66
N PRO A 1213 -33.13 -25.79 2.90
CA PRO A 1213 -33.16 -24.95 1.71
C PRO A 1213 -32.97 -23.47 2.08
N SER A 1214 -32.42 -22.70 1.16
CA SER A 1214 -32.12 -21.28 1.35
C SER A 1214 -33.38 -20.45 1.69
N PRO A 1215 -33.23 -19.23 2.24
CA PRO A 1215 -34.34 -18.43 2.79
C PRO A 1215 -35.38 -17.95 1.77
N ALA A 1216 -35.14 -18.14 0.47
CA ALA A 1216 -35.99 -17.61 -0.61
C ALA A 1216 -37.43 -18.18 -0.63
N HIS A 1217 -37.74 -19.21 0.15
CA HIS A 1217 -39.08 -19.84 0.18
C HIS A 1217 -39.97 -19.53 1.40
N ARG A 1218 -39.54 -18.71 2.36
CA ARG A 1218 -40.36 -18.46 3.57
C ARG A 1218 -41.60 -17.58 3.40
N ARG A 1219 -41.82 -16.92 2.24
CA ARG A 1219 -43.00 -16.05 2.05
C ARG A 1219 -44.29 -16.78 1.60
N ARG A 1220 -44.29 -18.10 1.36
CA ARG A 1220 -45.49 -18.80 0.84
C ARG A 1220 -46.10 -19.92 1.68
N ALA A 1221 -45.55 -20.28 2.84
CA ALA A 1221 -46.11 -21.34 3.68
C ALA A 1221 -46.59 -20.79 5.04
N ARG A 1222 -47.78 -20.18 5.06
CA ARG A 1222 -48.55 -19.89 6.28
C ARG A 1222 -49.99 -20.41 6.10
N SER A 1223 -50.15 -21.73 6.09
CA SER A 1223 -51.38 -22.44 6.52
C SER A 1223 -51.11 -23.95 6.50
N GLY A 1224 -50.97 -24.56 7.67
CA GLY A 1224 -50.83 -26.01 7.78
C GLY A 1224 -50.12 -26.45 9.05
N ASN A 1225 -50.90 -26.94 10.01
CA ASN A 1225 -50.43 -27.61 11.22
C ASN A 1225 -49.46 -28.75 10.89
N LEU A 1226 -48.32 -28.82 11.59
CA LEU A 1226 -47.47 -30.01 11.60
C LEU A 1226 -47.00 -30.31 13.04
N HIS A 1227 -47.58 -31.37 13.61
CA HIS A 1227 -46.96 -32.16 14.66
C HIS A 1227 -45.83 -32.98 14.05
N GLY A 1228 -44.63 -32.95 14.65
CA GLY A 1228 -43.52 -33.82 14.26
C GLY A 1228 -42.38 -33.73 15.26
N ARG A 1229 -42.23 -34.76 16.09
CA ARG A 1229 -41.13 -34.95 17.05
C ARG A 1229 -39.78 -34.87 16.31
N ARG A 1230 -38.82 -34.11 16.86
CA ARG A 1230 -37.42 -34.08 16.41
C ARG A 1230 -36.51 -34.32 17.61
N ALA A 1231 -35.62 -35.30 17.47
CA ALA A 1231 -34.52 -35.56 18.40
C ALA A 1231 -33.20 -35.31 17.65
N VAL A 1232 -32.27 -34.60 18.29
CA VAL A 1232 -30.85 -34.49 17.92
C VAL A 1232 -30.07 -34.41 19.24
N ASP A 1233 -29.00 -35.19 19.34
CA ASP A 1233 -28.19 -35.36 20.55
C ASP A 1233 -27.41 -34.10 20.96
N VAL A 1234 -27.35 -33.87 22.27
CA VAL A 1234 -26.48 -32.93 22.96
C VAL A 1234 -25.20 -33.67 23.33
N VAL A 1235 -24.03 -33.17 22.94
CA VAL A 1235 -22.72 -33.64 23.46
C VAL A 1235 -22.26 -32.74 24.59
#